data_AF-A0A2S5Y8U0-F1
#
_entry.id   AF-A0A2S5Y8U0-F1
#
_cell.length_a   1.000
_cell.length_b   1.000
_cell.length_c   1.000
_cell.angle_alpha   90.00
_cell.angle_beta   90.00
_cell.angle_gamma   90.00
#
_symmetry.space_group_name_H-M   'P 1'
#
loop_
_entity.id
_entity.type
_entity.pdbx_description
1 polymer ?
#
loop_
_entity_poly.entity_id
_entity_poly.type
_entity_poly.pdbx_seq_one_letter_code
_entity_poly.pdbx_strand_id
1 'polypeptide(L)'
;MPLEPTPAQFPLIRNALGFYRVASVITGVMLLVLCLEMLLKYGLHVELFAFGQQGVLHFAPMYEVPGGEWKSSGTGVNVSTGVLIAHGWFYVVYLFSDFRLWSAMRWPFSRFVLIALGGVVPTLSFFLEARIAREVRQYLQQRSAVPEPIRRPLITWRPPINDQQSGTPIPHLSEQPVLVVDFGAQYAQLIARRVREAHVYSEIVPAHVTAAEIAAKSPAAIILSGGPASVYEQGTPQLDPAIFDLGVPVLGICYGFQIMAQALGGDVVNTGLREYGATTVTLVSDGGVLLGDQPSEQTVWMSHGDCVAAAPEGFEVLASTSSTPVAAFASDERRLYGVQWHPEVKHSEHGQTVLENFLHRAAGIPAEWNSAHVIDEQVALIRELVGSGRVICALSGGVDSAVAAALVHRAVGDQLTCVFVDHGLLRHDERRQVEEDYVAATGVRLVTVDAREQFLAALAGVSDPEQKRKIIGREFIRTFETTAESLVLEAQGAGESIDFLVQGTLYPDVVESGGGTGTANIKSHHNVGGLPEDLQFTLVEPLRTLFKDEVRAIGRELGLPEAIVGRQPFPGPGLGIRIVGEVTQERLDLLRVADAIVRAELNAAGLDSKIWQCPVVLLADVRSVGVQGDGRTYGHPIVLRPVSSEDAMTADWTRLPYDLLARISTRITNEVSGVNRVVLDVTSKPPGTIEWE
;
A
#
# COMPACT_ATOMS: atom_id res chain seq x y z
N MET A 1 -10.24 -47.91 0.95
CA MET A 1 -9.47 -46.73 1.39
C MET A 1 -10.39 -45.53 1.31
N PRO A 2 -10.55 -44.71 2.37
CA PRO A 2 -11.19 -43.41 2.18
C PRO A 2 -10.35 -42.63 1.17
N LEU A 3 -11.01 -42.13 0.12
CA LEU A 3 -10.38 -41.32 -0.93
C LEU A 3 -9.69 -40.13 -0.26
N GLU A 4 -8.39 -39.95 -0.42
CA GLU A 4 -7.67 -38.83 0.19
C GLU A 4 -8.24 -37.47 -0.27
N PRO A 5 -8.22 -36.43 0.57
CA PRO A 5 -8.66 -35.10 0.16
C PRO A 5 -7.86 -34.56 -1.02
N THR A 6 -8.57 -34.03 -2.03
CA THR A 6 -7.99 -33.43 -3.25
C THR A 6 -7.50 -32.00 -2.99
N PRO A 7 -6.56 -31.46 -3.79
CA PRO A 7 -6.07 -30.08 -3.65
C PRO A 7 -7.18 -29.01 -3.62
N ALA A 8 -8.25 -29.19 -4.40
CA ALA A 8 -9.43 -28.32 -4.40
C ALA A 8 -10.14 -28.22 -3.03
N GLN A 9 -9.91 -29.18 -2.13
CA GLN A 9 -10.50 -29.21 -0.79
C GLN A 9 -9.59 -28.56 0.28
N PHE A 10 -8.37 -28.15 -0.07
CA PHE A 10 -7.41 -27.58 0.90
C PHE A 10 -7.90 -26.28 1.56
N PRO A 11 -8.57 -25.34 0.85
CA PRO A 11 -9.16 -24.17 1.50
C PRO A 11 -10.24 -24.56 2.53
N LEU A 12 -11.08 -25.56 2.22
CA LEU A 12 -12.09 -26.07 3.14
C LEU A 12 -11.47 -26.70 4.40
N ILE A 13 -10.36 -27.44 4.24
CA ILE A 13 -9.60 -28.03 5.35
C ILE A 13 -8.98 -26.94 6.23
N ARG A 14 -8.39 -25.89 5.65
CA ARG A 14 -7.80 -24.76 6.39
C ARG A 14 -8.88 -24.03 7.23
N ASN A 15 -10.04 -23.79 6.64
CA ASN A 15 -11.17 -23.17 7.34
C ASN A 15 -11.73 -24.05 8.45
N ALA A 16 -11.90 -25.36 8.20
CA ALA A 16 -12.35 -26.31 9.21
C ALA A 16 -11.35 -26.42 10.38
N LEU A 17 -10.05 -26.40 10.08
CA LEU A 17 -9.00 -26.41 11.10
C LEU A 17 -9.05 -25.13 11.94
N GLY A 18 -9.15 -23.96 11.32
CA GLY A 18 -9.27 -22.69 12.06
C GLY A 18 -10.44 -22.68 13.03
N PHE A 19 -11.62 -23.14 12.58
CA PHE A 19 -12.81 -23.23 13.41
C PHE A 19 -12.66 -24.23 14.57
N TYR A 20 -12.08 -25.41 14.32
CA TYR A 20 -11.79 -26.41 15.34
C TYR A 20 -10.83 -25.88 16.43
N ARG A 21 -9.77 -25.15 16.04
CA ARG A 21 -8.80 -24.61 17.00
C ARG A 21 -9.44 -23.65 17.98
N VAL A 22 -10.28 -22.73 17.49
CA VAL A 22 -10.99 -21.77 18.34
C VAL A 22 -11.95 -22.49 19.28
N ALA A 23 -12.77 -23.42 18.76
CA ALA A 23 -13.70 -24.18 19.59
C ALA A 23 -12.98 -25.01 20.67
N SER A 24 -11.87 -25.66 20.32
CA SER A 24 -11.08 -26.47 21.26
C SER A 24 -10.51 -25.67 22.42
N VAL A 25 -9.98 -24.46 22.14
CA VAL A 25 -9.47 -23.56 23.18
C VAL A 25 -10.58 -23.10 24.11
N ILE A 26 -11.73 -22.66 23.56
CA ILE A 26 -12.87 -22.20 24.37
C ILE A 26 -13.35 -23.32 25.29
N THR A 27 -13.64 -24.51 24.74
CA THR A 27 -14.10 -25.67 25.51
C THR A 27 -13.07 -26.10 26.56
N GLY A 28 -11.78 -26.06 26.22
CA GLY A 28 -10.68 -26.39 27.12
C GLY A 28 -10.55 -25.45 28.32
N VAL A 29 -10.63 -24.14 28.08
CA VAL A 29 -10.57 -23.12 29.14
C VAL A 29 -11.75 -23.29 30.10
N MET A 30 -12.95 -23.55 29.58
CA MET A 30 -14.14 -23.76 30.43
C MET A 30 -14.03 -24.99 31.31
N LEU A 31 -13.48 -26.10 30.80
CA LEU A 31 -13.18 -27.28 31.63
C LEU A 31 -12.15 -26.99 32.73
N LEU A 32 -11.11 -26.21 32.43
CA LEU A 32 -10.13 -25.81 33.45
C LEU A 32 -10.76 -24.94 34.53
N VAL A 33 -11.65 -24.02 34.16
CA VAL A 33 -12.41 -23.20 35.12
C VAL A 33 -13.31 -24.08 36.00
N LEU A 34 -13.99 -25.08 35.42
CA LEU A 34 -14.78 -26.05 36.19
C LEU A 34 -13.92 -26.87 37.16
N CYS A 35 -12.75 -27.35 36.74
CA CYS A 35 -11.83 -28.06 37.63
C CYS A 35 -11.32 -27.18 38.77
N LEU A 36 -10.99 -25.92 38.47
CA LEU A 36 -10.57 -24.96 39.48
C LEU A 36 -11.71 -24.71 40.49
N GLU A 37 -12.95 -24.55 40.03
CA GLU A 37 -14.09 -24.37 40.91
C GLU A 37 -14.37 -25.60 41.77
N MET A 38 -14.23 -26.81 41.23
CA MET A 38 -14.32 -28.04 42.04
C MET A 38 -13.26 -28.08 43.14
N LEU A 39 -12.03 -27.62 42.89
CA LEU A 39 -10.99 -27.53 43.92
C LEU A 39 -11.35 -26.50 44.99
N LEU A 40 -11.93 -25.36 44.61
CA LEU A 40 -12.42 -24.36 45.57
C LEU A 40 -13.56 -24.92 46.43
N LYS A 41 -14.53 -25.58 45.79
CA LYS A 41 -15.72 -26.11 46.43
C LYS A 41 -15.40 -27.26 47.38
N TYR A 42 -14.65 -28.26 46.94
CA TYR A 42 -14.38 -29.46 47.72
C TYR A 42 -13.08 -29.39 48.52
N GLY A 43 -12.12 -28.55 48.13
CA GLY A 43 -10.84 -28.40 48.82
C GLY A 43 -10.81 -27.25 49.82
N LEU A 44 -11.46 -26.12 49.51
CA LEU A 44 -11.46 -24.92 50.35
C LEU A 44 -12.81 -24.60 50.96
N HIS A 45 -13.87 -25.36 50.64
CA HIS A 45 -15.25 -25.12 51.08
C HIS A 45 -15.76 -23.72 50.73
N VAL A 46 -15.41 -23.23 49.53
CA VAL A 46 -15.84 -21.92 49.01
C VAL A 46 -16.41 -22.09 47.60
N GLU A 47 -17.49 -21.37 47.29
CA GLU A 47 -18.05 -21.28 45.95
C GLU A 47 -17.94 -19.87 45.39
N LEU A 48 -17.90 -19.75 44.06
CA LEU A 48 -17.82 -18.47 43.37
C LEU A 48 -19.18 -18.10 42.76
N PHE A 49 -19.63 -16.87 42.98
CA PHE A 49 -20.89 -16.34 42.48
C PHE A 49 -20.67 -15.08 41.64
N ALA A 50 -21.44 -14.96 40.56
CA ALA A 50 -21.47 -13.79 39.71
C ALA A 50 -22.82 -13.07 39.79
N PHE A 51 -22.80 -11.74 39.60
CA PHE A 51 -24.00 -10.90 39.58
C PHE A 51 -24.88 -11.02 40.84
N GLY A 52 -24.24 -11.08 42.01
CA GLY A 52 -24.91 -11.11 43.30
C GLY A 52 -25.00 -9.75 43.97
N GLN A 53 -25.66 -9.70 45.13
CA GLN A 53 -25.76 -8.44 45.90
C GLN A 53 -24.40 -7.96 46.44
N GLN A 54 -23.39 -8.83 46.46
CA GLN A 54 -22.05 -8.57 46.98
C GLN A 54 -21.04 -8.15 45.88
N GLY A 55 -21.49 -7.98 44.63
CA GLY A 55 -20.66 -7.51 43.51
C GLY A 55 -20.73 -8.39 42.27
N VAL A 56 -19.98 -7.99 41.24
CA VAL A 56 -19.94 -8.66 39.92
C VAL A 56 -19.41 -10.09 40.03
N LEU A 57 -18.41 -10.32 40.90
CA LEU A 57 -17.84 -11.64 41.18
C LEU A 57 -17.42 -11.68 42.66
N HIS A 58 -17.86 -12.68 43.43
CA HIS A 58 -17.53 -12.80 44.85
C HIS A 58 -17.48 -14.26 45.33
N PHE A 59 -16.67 -14.52 46.35
CA PHE A 59 -16.54 -15.83 46.99
C PHE A 59 -17.51 -15.95 48.16
N ALA A 60 -18.18 -17.09 48.28
CA ALA A 60 -19.11 -17.39 49.36
C ALA A 60 -18.68 -18.66 50.11
N PRO A 61 -18.54 -18.63 51.44
CA PRO A 61 -18.23 -19.81 52.22
C PRO A 61 -19.39 -20.80 52.21
N MET A 62 -19.04 -22.09 52.19
CA MET A 62 -19.96 -23.19 52.39
C MET A 62 -19.98 -23.63 53.86
N TYR A 63 -21.13 -24.08 54.31
CA TYR A 63 -21.35 -24.60 55.66
C TYR A 63 -22.18 -25.88 55.61
N GLU A 64 -21.90 -26.79 56.53
CA GLU A 64 -22.64 -28.04 56.68
C GLU A 64 -23.96 -27.79 57.43
N VAL A 65 -25.09 -28.22 56.86
CA VAL A 65 -26.39 -28.21 57.52
C VAL A 65 -26.69 -29.57 58.18
N PRO A 66 -27.52 -29.59 59.23
CA PRO A 66 -27.90 -30.83 59.89
C PRO A 66 -28.44 -31.86 58.89
N GLY A 67 -27.77 -33.01 58.77
CA GLY A 67 -28.04 -34.02 57.74
C GLY A 67 -26.88 -34.30 56.78
N GLY A 68 -25.76 -33.55 56.89
CA GLY A 68 -24.53 -33.80 56.13
C GLY A 68 -24.47 -33.12 54.75
N GLU A 69 -25.46 -32.32 54.40
CA GLU A 69 -25.46 -31.52 53.18
C GLU A 69 -24.66 -30.23 53.37
N TRP A 70 -23.86 -29.85 52.36
CA TRP A 70 -23.15 -28.58 52.35
C TRP A 70 -23.95 -27.55 51.55
N LYS A 71 -24.20 -26.37 52.15
CA LYS A 71 -24.89 -25.26 51.51
C LYS A 71 -23.98 -24.04 51.44
N SER A 72 -24.12 -23.27 50.37
CA SER A 72 -23.39 -22.02 50.17
C SER A 72 -24.24 -20.83 50.59
N SER A 73 -23.57 -19.82 51.16
CA SER A 73 -24.20 -18.55 51.58
C SER A 73 -24.29 -17.51 50.44
N GLY A 74 -23.82 -17.85 49.24
CA GLY A 74 -23.73 -16.93 48.10
C GLY A 74 -25.09 -16.54 47.52
N THR A 75 -25.13 -15.35 46.90
CA THR A 75 -26.32 -14.83 46.18
C THR A 75 -25.95 -14.54 44.73
N GLY A 76 -26.86 -14.75 43.78
CA GLY A 76 -26.60 -14.56 42.34
C GLY A 76 -26.41 -15.88 41.59
N VAL A 77 -25.72 -15.85 40.45
CA VAL A 77 -25.49 -17.02 39.60
C VAL A 77 -24.24 -17.75 40.09
N ASN A 78 -24.39 -18.99 40.52
CA ASN A 78 -23.24 -19.85 40.83
C ASN A 78 -22.41 -20.06 39.54
N VAL A 79 -21.12 -19.71 39.61
CA VAL A 79 -20.23 -19.69 38.44
C VAL A 79 -20.00 -21.10 37.89
N SER A 80 -19.91 -22.17 38.68
CA SER A 80 -19.78 -23.51 38.11
C SER A 80 -21.04 -23.96 37.39
N THR A 81 -22.22 -23.68 37.93
CA THR A 81 -23.48 -23.96 37.22
C THR A 81 -23.54 -23.19 35.90
N GLY A 82 -23.16 -21.90 35.92
CA GLY A 82 -23.13 -21.07 34.71
C GLY A 82 -22.13 -21.56 33.66
N VAL A 83 -20.90 -21.87 34.08
CA VAL A 83 -19.84 -22.39 33.21
C VAL A 83 -20.20 -23.79 32.69
N LEU A 84 -20.84 -24.64 33.49
CA LEU A 84 -21.28 -25.97 33.08
C LEU A 84 -22.35 -25.90 31.97
N ILE A 85 -23.35 -25.03 32.13
CA ILE A 85 -24.40 -24.81 31.11
C ILE A 85 -23.78 -24.25 29.83
N ALA A 86 -22.92 -23.24 29.96
CA ALA A 86 -22.26 -22.65 28.81
C ALA A 86 -21.32 -23.64 28.12
N HIS A 87 -20.59 -24.46 28.88
CA HIS A 87 -19.71 -25.51 28.34
C HIS A 87 -20.53 -26.51 27.54
N GLY A 88 -21.71 -26.92 28.02
CA GLY A 88 -22.60 -27.83 27.27
C GLY A 88 -22.94 -27.30 25.86
N TRP A 89 -23.26 -26.01 25.74
CA TRP A 89 -23.52 -25.38 24.43
C TRP A 89 -22.27 -25.27 23.56
N PHE A 90 -21.15 -24.83 24.13
CA PHE A 90 -19.88 -24.75 23.40
C PHE A 90 -19.34 -26.13 23.03
N TYR A 91 -19.65 -27.17 23.79
CA TYR A 91 -19.30 -28.55 23.47
C TYR A 91 -20.07 -29.05 22.25
N VAL A 92 -21.33 -28.64 22.05
CA VAL A 92 -22.05 -28.92 20.79
C VAL A 92 -21.38 -28.23 19.60
N VAL A 93 -20.94 -26.97 19.77
CA VAL A 93 -20.18 -26.25 18.74
C VAL A 93 -18.83 -26.94 18.46
N TYR A 94 -18.16 -27.41 19.51
CA TYR A 94 -16.93 -28.20 19.41
C TYR A 94 -17.15 -29.49 18.62
N LEU A 95 -18.18 -30.27 18.93
CA LEU A 95 -18.53 -31.49 18.20
C LEU A 95 -18.85 -31.21 16.72
N PHE A 96 -19.52 -30.10 16.43
CA PHE A 96 -19.76 -29.68 15.05
C PHE A 96 -18.46 -29.30 14.32
N SER A 97 -17.56 -28.59 15.01
CA SER A 97 -16.24 -28.24 14.47
C SER A 97 -15.39 -29.48 14.18
N ASP A 98 -15.41 -30.46 15.09
CA ASP A 98 -14.73 -31.74 14.96
C ASP A 98 -15.32 -32.54 13.80
N PHE A 99 -16.65 -32.63 13.70
CA PHE A 99 -17.32 -33.32 12.59
C PHE A 99 -16.95 -32.70 11.22
N ARG A 100 -16.89 -31.36 11.12
CA ARG A 100 -16.46 -30.67 9.91
C ARG A 100 -15.01 -30.98 9.55
N LEU A 101 -14.10 -30.94 10.51
CA LEU A 101 -12.68 -31.24 10.28
C LEU A 101 -12.46 -32.71 9.93
N TRP A 102 -13.12 -33.62 10.65
CA TRP A 102 -13.13 -35.06 10.38
C TRP A 102 -13.63 -35.38 8.96
N SER A 103 -14.74 -34.77 8.56
CA SER A 103 -15.34 -34.94 7.23
C SER A 103 -14.42 -34.38 6.13
N ALA A 104 -13.85 -33.19 6.33
CA ALA A 104 -12.93 -32.56 5.39
C ALA A 104 -11.64 -33.37 5.20
N MET A 105 -11.10 -33.94 6.29
CA MET A 105 -9.90 -34.78 6.27
C MET A 105 -10.17 -36.24 5.88
N ARG A 106 -11.44 -36.64 5.80
CA ARG A 106 -11.89 -38.02 5.51
C ARG A 106 -11.22 -39.07 6.40
N TRP A 107 -11.07 -38.74 7.68
CA TRP A 107 -10.45 -39.61 8.68
C TRP A 107 -11.36 -40.80 9.06
N PRO A 108 -10.80 -41.90 9.61
CA PRO A 108 -11.63 -42.95 10.19
C PRO A 108 -12.45 -42.40 11.37
N PHE A 109 -13.64 -42.95 11.60
CA PHE A 109 -14.55 -42.51 12.67
C PHE A 109 -13.89 -42.56 14.07
N SER A 110 -12.93 -43.46 14.30
CA SER A 110 -12.15 -43.51 15.54
C SER A 110 -11.40 -42.22 15.85
N ARG A 111 -10.99 -41.43 14.84
CA ARG A 111 -10.38 -40.12 15.07
C ARG A 111 -11.39 -39.09 15.57
N PHE A 112 -12.60 -39.07 15.03
CA PHE A 112 -13.66 -38.20 15.53
C PHE A 112 -13.94 -38.50 17.00
N VAL A 113 -14.05 -39.77 17.38
CA VAL A 113 -14.24 -40.16 18.80
C VAL A 113 -13.08 -39.67 19.68
N LEU A 114 -11.84 -39.82 19.23
CA LEU A 114 -10.66 -39.36 19.97
C LEU A 114 -10.66 -37.83 20.18
N ILE A 115 -11.00 -37.07 19.14
CA ILE A 115 -11.04 -35.61 19.19
C ILE A 115 -12.22 -35.15 20.06
N ALA A 116 -13.41 -35.77 19.92
CA ALA A 116 -14.57 -35.51 20.76
C ALA A 116 -14.26 -35.66 22.27
N LEU A 117 -13.49 -36.68 22.66
CA LEU A 117 -13.05 -36.87 24.06
C LEU A 117 -12.22 -35.69 24.60
N GLY A 118 -11.53 -34.95 23.73
CA GLY A 118 -10.80 -33.74 24.11
C GLY A 118 -11.70 -32.67 24.73
N GLY A 119 -12.96 -32.58 24.32
CA GLY A 119 -13.91 -31.58 24.82
C GLY A 119 -14.56 -31.92 26.17
N VAL A 120 -14.24 -33.08 26.77
CA VAL A 120 -14.74 -33.52 28.09
C VAL A 120 -13.63 -33.86 29.09
N VAL A 121 -12.38 -33.99 28.65
CA VAL A 121 -11.23 -34.24 29.52
C VAL A 121 -10.42 -32.95 29.69
N PRO A 122 -10.26 -32.44 30.93
CA PRO A 122 -9.46 -31.24 31.18
C PRO A 122 -8.04 -31.39 30.63
N THR A 123 -7.47 -30.31 30.08
CA THR A 123 -6.14 -30.26 29.42
C THR A 123 -5.98 -31.05 28.11
N LEU A 124 -6.78 -32.09 27.88
CA LEU A 124 -6.67 -32.94 26.69
C LEU A 124 -7.05 -32.19 25.40
N SER A 125 -8.00 -31.26 25.45
CA SER A 125 -8.37 -30.41 24.31
C SER A 125 -7.19 -29.65 23.73
N PHE A 126 -6.32 -29.08 24.57
CA PHE A 126 -5.14 -28.33 24.14
C PHE A 126 -4.09 -29.23 23.50
N PHE A 127 -3.85 -30.41 24.10
CA PHE A 127 -2.91 -31.37 23.55
C PHE A 127 -3.37 -31.91 22.19
N LEU A 128 -4.65 -32.28 22.09
CA LEU A 128 -5.24 -32.75 20.84
C LEU A 128 -5.28 -31.65 19.79
N GLU A 129 -5.63 -30.40 20.15
CA GLU A 129 -5.57 -29.26 19.24
C GLU A 129 -4.17 -29.08 18.67
N ALA A 130 -3.14 -29.03 19.51
CA ALA A 130 -1.77 -28.80 19.08
C ALA A 130 -1.23 -29.94 18.22
N ARG A 131 -1.65 -31.18 18.48
CA ARG A 131 -1.29 -32.35 17.68
C ARG A 131 -2.01 -32.33 16.33
N ILE A 132 -3.33 -32.19 16.33
CA ILE A 132 -4.16 -32.17 15.13
C ILE A 132 -3.79 -31.01 14.21
N ALA A 133 -3.55 -29.81 14.75
CA ALA A 133 -3.14 -28.65 13.98
C ALA A 133 -1.75 -28.82 13.35
N ARG A 134 -0.83 -29.55 13.98
CA ARG A 134 0.47 -29.90 13.37
C ARG A 134 0.30 -30.91 12.25
N GLU A 135 -0.44 -31.98 12.50
CA GLU A 135 -0.67 -33.05 11.51
C GLU A 135 -1.38 -32.52 10.26
N VAL A 136 -2.43 -31.71 10.40
CA VAL A 136 -3.15 -31.12 9.26
C VAL A 136 -2.27 -30.11 8.50
N ARG A 137 -1.47 -29.29 9.19
CA ARG A 137 -0.54 -28.36 8.54
C ARG A 137 0.54 -29.10 7.75
N GLN A 138 1.10 -30.16 8.31
CA GLN A 138 2.08 -31.02 7.62
C GLN A 138 1.46 -31.70 6.40
N TYR A 139 0.24 -32.23 6.52
CA TYR A 139 -0.49 -32.82 5.40
C TYR A 139 -0.66 -31.82 4.25
N LEU A 140 -1.11 -30.60 4.56
CA LEU A 140 -1.30 -29.55 3.56
C LEU A 140 0.04 -29.10 2.96
N GLN A 141 1.10 -28.97 3.74
CA GLN A 141 2.43 -28.58 3.24
C GLN A 141 3.03 -29.64 2.30
N GLN A 142 3.00 -30.92 2.69
CA GLN A 142 3.54 -32.02 1.87
C GLN A 142 2.82 -32.17 0.53
N ARG A 143 1.53 -31.82 0.47
CA ARG A 143 0.70 -31.96 -0.74
C ARG A 143 0.44 -30.68 -1.51
N SER A 144 0.89 -29.54 -0.98
CA SER A 144 0.99 -28.27 -1.74
C SER A 144 2.35 -28.13 -2.44
N ALA A 145 3.33 -28.98 -2.10
CA ALA A 145 4.56 -29.10 -2.86
C ALA A 145 4.27 -29.81 -4.18
N VAL A 146 4.37 -29.06 -5.28
CA VAL A 146 4.30 -29.58 -6.66
C VAL A 146 5.36 -30.69 -6.82
N PRO A 147 5.02 -31.88 -7.34
CA PRO A 147 6.04 -32.85 -7.74
C PRO A 147 6.85 -32.26 -8.90
N GLU A 148 8.17 -32.23 -8.76
CA GLU A 148 9.12 -31.92 -9.84
C GLU A 148 8.69 -32.56 -11.17
N PRO A 149 8.71 -31.83 -12.29
CA PRO A 149 8.40 -32.44 -13.58
C PRO A 149 9.47 -33.49 -13.91
N ILE A 150 8.99 -34.67 -14.25
CA ILE A 150 9.76 -35.82 -14.74
C ILE A 150 10.71 -35.35 -15.84
N ARG A 151 12.02 -35.31 -15.53
CA ARG A 151 13.08 -35.08 -16.52
C ARG A 151 13.02 -36.19 -17.58
N ARG A 152 12.64 -35.83 -18.81
CA ARG A 152 12.94 -36.63 -20.01
C ARG A 152 14.41 -36.42 -20.39
N PRO A 153 15.10 -37.43 -20.96
CA PRO A 153 16.53 -37.38 -21.21
C PRO A 153 16.87 -36.34 -22.29
N LEU A 154 17.92 -35.56 -22.02
CA LEU A 154 18.50 -34.54 -22.89
C LEU A 154 18.86 -35.14 -24.27
N ILE A 155 18.16 -34.70 -25.32
CA ILE A 155 18.75 -34.63 -26.66
C ILE A 155 19.60 -33.36 -26.66
N THR A 156 20.91 -33.54 -26.78
CA THR A 156 21.89 -32.47 -26.87
C THR A 156 21.76 -31.77 -28.22
N TRP A 157 21.15 -30.59 -28.24
CA TRP A 157 21.35 -29.64 -29.33
C TRP A 157 22.54 -28.76 -28.97
N ARG A 158 23.65 -28.93 -29.71
CA ARG A 158 24.78 -27.99 -29.70
C ARG A 158 24.45 -26.84 -30.66
N PRO A 159 24.51 -25.57 -30.23
CA PRO A 159 24.48 -24.47 -31.18
C PRO A 159 25.78 -24.48 -32.01
N PRO A 160 25.75 -24.08 -33.29
CA PRO A 160 26.97 -23.86 -34.04
C PRO A 160 27.72 -22.69 -33.41
N ILE A 161 28.98 -22.94 -33.05
CA ILE A 161 29.95 -21.90 -32.74
C ILE A 161 30.10 -21.06 -34.01
N ASN A 162 29.58 -19.84 -33.98
CA ASN A 162 30.07 -18.79 -34.85
C ASN A 162 30.78 -17.78 -33.95
N ASP A 163 32.09 -18.01 -33.85
CA ASP A 163 33.04 -17.04 -33.37
C ASP A 163 33.04 -15.84 -34.33
N GLN A 164 33.19 -14.64 -33.78
CA GLN A 164 33.34 -13.34 -34.46
C GLN A 164 32.06 -12.68 -34.98
N GLN A 165 31.44 -11.86 -34.13
CA GLN A 165 31.40 -10.40 -34.35
C GLN A 165 31.05 -9.67 -33.05
N SER A 166 31.98 -8.83 -32.63
CA SER A 166 31.90 -7.85 -31.57
C SER A 166 30.67 -6.93 -31.77
N GLY A 167 29.64 -7.15 -30.97
CA GLY A 167 28.69 -6.12 -30.57
C GLY A 167 28.88 -5.93 -29.07
N THR A 168 29.38 -4.77 -28.66
CA THR A 168 29.37 -4.36 -27.25
C THR A 168 27.94 -4.52 -26.72
N PRO A 169 27.72 -5.15 -25.55
CA PRO A 169 26.41 -5.05 -24.89
C PRO A 169 26.11 -3.56 -24.70
N ILE A 170 24.94 -3.11 -25.15
CA ILE A 170 24.48 -1.75 -24.93
C ILE A 170 24.35 -1.59 -23.40
N PRO A 171 25.04 -0.64 -22.75
CA PRO A 171 25.00 -0.51 -21.30
C PRO A 171 23.57 -0.20 -20.83
N HIS A 172 23.08 -0.96 -19.85
CA HIS A 172 21.83 -0.67 -19.14
C HIS A 172 22.06 0.57 -18.24
N LEU A 173 21.13 1.54 -18.25
CA LEU A 173 21.17 2.70 -17.34
C LEU A 173 20.97 2.30 -15.86
N SER A 174 20.58 1.05 -15.60
CA SER A 174 20.16 0.53 -14.31
C SER A 174 21.23 -0.27 -13.53
N GLU A 175 22.49 -0.33 -13.99
CA GLU A 175 23.52 -1.12 -13.28
C GLU A 175 24.09 -0.44 -12.03
N GLN A 176 23.98 0.90 -11.91
CA GLN A 176 24.56 1.65 -10.79
C GLN A 176 23.57 2.65 -10.17
N PRO A 177 22.56 2.18 -9.40
CA PRO A 177 21.60 3.06 -8.77
C PRO A 177 22.24 3.94 -7.69
N VAL A 178 21.61 5.08 -7.41
CA VAL A 178 21.79 5.76 -6.11
C VAL A 178 20.90 5.06 -5.09
N LEU A 179 21.50 4.50 -4.04
CA LEU A 179 20.77 3.82 -2.98
C LEU A 179 20.38 4.79 -1.88
N VAL A 180 19.09 4.90 -1.61
CA VAL A 180 18.54 5.68 -0.49
C VAL A 180 18.23 4.72 0.66
N VAL A 181 19.04 4.76 1.71
CA VAL A 181 18.86 3.93 2.90
C VAL A 181 17.79 4.57 3.78
N ASP A 182 16.67 3.87 3.97
CA ASP A 182 15.51 4.34 4.74
C ASP A 182 15.64 3.98 6.23
N PHE A 183 15.97 4.98 7.04
CA PHE A 183 16.00 4.93 8.51
C PHE A 183 14.63 5.13 9.17
N GLY A 184 13.56 5.13 8.37
CA GLY A 184 12.19 5.28 8.81
C GLY A 184 11.78 6.75 8.86
N ALA A 185 11.05 7.21 7.86
CA ALA A 185 10.21 8.42 7.82
C ALA A 185 9.64 8.55 6.40
N GLN A 186 8.70 9.48 6.17
CA GLN A 186 8.22 9.81 4.81
C GLN A 186 9.32 10.38 3.89
N TYR A 187 10.49 10.70 4.44
CA TYR A 187 11.59 11.39 3.75
C TYR A 187 12.34 10.53 2.72
N ALA A 188 12.49 9.22 2.91
CA ALA A 188 13.24 8.37 1.96
C ALA A 188 12.63 8.40 0.55
N GLN A 189 11.29 8.41 0.45
CA GLN A 189 10.60 8.54 -0.83
C GLN A 189 10.80 9.93 -1.46
N LEU A 190 10.80 11.00 -0.65
CA LEU A 190 11.09 12.35 -1.14
C LEU A 190 12.54 12.47 -1.63
N ILE A 191 13.51 11.93 -0.91
CA ILE A 191 14.92 11.90 -1.32
C ILE A 191 15.05 11.18 -2.66
N ALA A 192 14.53 9.95 -2.77
CA ALA A 192 14.55 9.19 -4.02
C ALA A 192 13.93 9.99 -5.17
N ARG A 193 12.80 10.65 -4.94
CA ARG A 193 12.17 11.54 -5.93
C ARG A 193 13.07 12.70 -6.34
N ARG A 194 13.71 13.40 -5.40
CA ARG A 194 14.63 14.51 -5.73
C ARG A 194 15.87 14.06 -6.50
N VAL A 195 16.34 12.83 -6.27
CA VAL A 195 17.41 12.21 -7.09
C VAL A 195 16.92 11.98 -8.53
N ARG A 196 15.68 11.51 -8.72
CA ARG A 196 15.07 11.41 -10.07
C ARG A 196 14.88 12.76 -10.75
N GLU A 197 14.50 13.80 -9.99
CA GLU A 197 14.40 15.18 -10.48
C GLU A 197 15.76 15.74 -10.92
N ALA A 198 16.86 15.27 -10.31
CA ALA A 198 18.22 15.53 -10.73
C ALA A 198 18.69 14.62 -11.89
N HIS A 199 17.78 13.93 -12.57
CA HIS A 199 18.09 13.06 -13.72
C HIS A 199 19.08 11.92 -13.40
N VAL A 200 18.95 11.34 -12.20
CA VAL A 200 19.72 10.14 -11.79
C VAL A 200 18.77 9.05 -11.30
N TYR A 201 19.03 7.79 -11.66
CA TYR A 201 18.25 6.64 -11.18
C TYR A 201 18.52 6.36 -9.69
N SER A 202 17.47 6.02 -8.95
CA SER A 202 17.55 5.78 -7.50
C SER A 202 16.67 4.63 -7.05
N GLU A 203 17.12 3.93 -6.00
CA GLU A 203 16.38 2.87 -5.32
C GLU A 203 16.42 3.04 -3.79
N ILE A 204 15.30 2.83 -3.12
CA ILE A 204 15.19 2.80 -1.66
C ILE A 204 15.52 1.40 -1.16
N VAL A 205 16.37 1.33 -0.14
CA VAL A 205 16.77 0.09 0.55
C VAL A 205 16.54 0.24 2.06
N PRO A 206 16.25 -0.85 2.78
CA PRO A 206 15.97 -0.75 4.21
C PRO A 206 17.22 -0.44 5.03
N ALA A 207 17.06 0.20 6.21
CA ALA A 207 18.17 0.53 7.11
C ALA A 207 19.07 -0.65 7.54
N HIS A 208 18.55 -1.88 7.56
CA HIS A 208 19.30 -3.07 7.97
C HIS A 208 20.12 -3.69 6.83
N VAL A 209 20.21 -3.03 5.67
CA VAL A 209 21.01 -3.48 4.54
C VAL A 209 22.49 -3.57 4.94
N THR A 210 23.13 -4.67 4.53
CA THR A 210 24.55 -4.92 4.81
C THR A 210 25.46 -4.31 3.74
N ALA A 211 26.74 -4.09 4.08
CA ALA A 211 27.73 -3.64 3.10
C ALA A 211 27.87 -4.61 1.91
N ALA A 212 27.71 -5.91 2.15
CA ALA A 212 27.75 -6.94 1.10
C ALA A 212 26.58 -6.83 0.12
N GLU A 213 25.36 -6.57 0.63
CA GLU A 213 24.17 -6.37 -0.20
C GLU A 213 24.24 -5.08 -1.01
N ILE A 214 24.76 -4.00 -0.40
CA ILE A 214 25.05 -2.74 -1.11
C ILE A 214 26.08 -2.97 -2.21
N ALA A 215 27.20 -3.63 -1.90
CA ALA A 215 28.24 -3.91 -2.89
C ALA A 215 27.73 -4.76 -4.06
N ALA A 216 26.84 -5.73 -3.81
CA ALA A 216 26.23 -6.55 -4.85
C ALA A 216 25.37 -5.74 -5.84
N LYS A 217 24.82 -4.60 -5.42
CA LYS A 217 24.07 -3.66 -6.28
C LYS A 217 24.94 -2.68 -7.05
N SER A 218 26.26 -2.66 -6.81
CA SER A 218 27.22 -1.77 -7.49
C SER A 218 26.78 -0.30 -7.58
N PRO A 219 26.36 0.35 -6.47
CA PRO A 219 25.74 1.65 -6.53
C PRO A 219 26.70 2.78 -6.91
N ALA A 220 26.19 3.79 -7.61
CA ALA A 220 26.95 4.99 -7.96
C ALA A 220 27.15 5.92 -6.74
N ALA A 221 26.16 5.96 -5.83
CA ALA A 221 26.22 6.70 -4.58
C ALA A 221 25.22 6.14 -3.56
N ILE A 222 25.37 6.53 -2.30
CA ILE A 222 24.50 6.15 -1.19
C ILE A 222 24.01 7.42 -0.50
N ILE A 223 22.71 7.50 -0.18
CA ILE A 223 22.13 8.56 0.64
C ILE A 223 21.50 7.92 1.88
N LEU A 224 21.95 8.33 3.05
CA LEU A 224 21.41 7.91 4.34
C LEU A 224 20.30 8.87 4.74
N SER A 225 19.05 8.41 4.78
CA SER A 225 17.90 9.27 5.08
C SER A 225 17.90 9.78 6.52
N GLY A 226 17.07 10.79 6.78
CA GLY A 226 16.66 11.12 8.14
C GLY A 226 15.72 10.07 8.75
N GLY A 227 15.45 10.22 10.05
CA GLY A 227 14.47 9.42 10.79
C GLY A 227 14.08 10.11 12.10
N PRO A 228 12.96 9.74 12.75
CA PRO A 228 12.50 10.34 14.00
C PRO A 228 13.29 9.84 15.21
N ALA A 229 14.12 8.82 15.02
CA ALA A 229 14.91 8.17 16.04
C ALA A 229 16.03 9.08 16.57
N SER A 230 16.32 8.95 17.87
CA SER A 230 17.57 9.46 18.44
C SER A 230 18.65 8.38 18.35
N VAL A 231 19.89 8.75 18.09
CA VAL A 231 21.01 7.79 17.93
C VAL A 231 21.26 6.99 19.22
N TYR A 232 20.84 7.50 20.37
CA TYR A 232 21.03 6.86 21.69
C TYR A 232 19.87 5.94 22.11
N GLU A 233 18.76 5.95 21.39
CA GLU A 233 17.58 5.20 21.78
C GLU A 233 17.77 3.70 21.49
N GLN A 234 17.47 2.83 22.47
CA GLN A 234 17.65 1.38 22.31
C GLN A 234 16.68 0.81 21.26
N GLY A 235 17.19 -0.01 20.35
CA GLY A 235 16.41 -0.62 19.27
C GLY A 235 16.23 0.26 18.04
N THR A 236 16.97 1.37 17.94
CA THR A 236 16.99 2.20 16.74
C THR A 236 17.74 1.53 15.58
N PRO A 237 17.35 1.81 14.32
CA PRO A 237 17.97 1.17 13.17
C PRO A 237 19.45 1.56 13.09
N GLN A 238 20.33 0.56 13.12
CA GLN A 238 21.77 0.77 12.97
C GLN A 238 22.20 0.47 11.53
N LEU A 239 23.20 1.23 11.07
CA LEU A 239 23.86 1.03 9.79
C LEU A 239 25.08 0.12 9.97
N ASP A 240 25.35 -0.76 9.01
CA ASP A 240 26.61 -1.49 8.92
C ASP A 240 27.77 -0.51 8.63
N PRO A 241 28.71 -0.26 9.57
CA PRO A 241 29.77 0.73 9.38
C PRO A 241 30.70 0.42 8.20
N ALA A 242 30.79 -0.85 7.79
CA ALA A 242 31.60 -1.27 6.64
C ALA A 242 31.11 -0.65 5.31
N ILE A 243 29.91 -0.07 5.28
CA ILE A 243 29.39 0.68 4.13
C ILE A 243 30.29 1.88 3.81
N PHE A 244 30.86 2.55 4.82
CA PHE A 244 31.76 3.69 4.61
C PHE A 244 33.12 3.30 4.03
N ASP A 245 33.45 2.00 4.05
CA ASP A 245 34.72 1.47 3.54
C ASP A 245 34.60 0.95 2.08
N LEU A 246 33.41 1.02 1.48
CA LEU A 246 33.16 0.56 0.10
C LEU A 246 33.76 1.48 -0.98
N GLY A 247 34.21 2.69 -0.61
CA GLY A 247 34.71 3.69 -1.56
C GLY A 247 33.65 4.34 -2.45
N VAL A 248 32.37 4.10 -2.14
CA VAL A 248 31.20 4.72 -2.79
C VAL A 248 30.87 6.04 -2.10
N PRO A 249 30.54 7.13 -2.82
CA PRO A 249 30.10 8.39 -2.23
C PRO A 249 28.92 8.22 -1.30
N VAL A 250 28.97 8.84 -0.12
CA VAL A 250 27.87 8.78 0.84
C VAL A 250 27.45 10.18 1.28
N LEU A 251 26.15 10.45 1.24
CA LEU A 251 25.52 11.65 1.82
C LEU A 251 24.67 11.25 3.03
N GLY A 252 24.97 11.81 4.20
CA GLY A 252 24.13 11.70 5.39
C GLY A 252 23.15 12.87 5.52
N ILE A 253 21.87 12.59 5.77
CA ILE A 253 20.84 13.60 6.02
C ILE A 253 20.27 13.41 7.42
N CYS A 254 20.31 14.46 8.26
CA CYS A 254 19.73 14.49 9.60
C CYS A 254 20.17 13.29 10.47
N TYR A 255 19.33 12.28 10.67
CA TYR A 255 19.70 11.06 11.39
C TYR A 255 20.84 10.28 10.70
N GLY A 256 20.80 10.13 9.38
CA GLY A 256 21.88 9.52 8.61
C GLY A 256 23.20 10.28 8.73
N PHE A 257 23.14 11.61 8.86
CA PHE A 257 24.29 12.46 9.16
C PHE A 257 24.88 12.18 10.55
N GLN A 258 24.02 12.03 11.56
CA GLN A 258 24.44 11.74 12.93
C GLN A 258 25.05 10.33 13.06
N ILE A 259 24.46 9.33 12.40
CA ILE A 259 25.02 7.98 12.32
C ILE A 259 26.41 8.02 11.67
N MET A 260 26.55 8.75 10.56
CA MET A 260 27.84 8.89 9.88
C MET A 260 28.88 9.55 10.80
N ALA A 261 28.52 10.65 11.47
CA ALA A 261 29.38 11.30 12.46
C ALA A 261 29.84 10.31 13.54
N GLN A 262 28.90 9.62 14.18
CA GLN A 262 29.19 8.71 15.28
C GLN A 262 30.08 7.52 14.84
N ALA A 263 29.76 6.90 13.71
CA ALA A 263 30.50 5.76 13.18
C ALA A 263 31.96 6.11 12.81
N LEU A 264 32.20 7.38 12.47
CA LEU A 264 33.52 7.88 12.06
C LEU A 264 34.30 8.55 13.20
N GLY A 265 33.79 8.53 14.43
CA GLY A 265 34.46 9.05 15.61
C GLY A 265 34.23 10.54 15.89
N GLY A 266 33.21 11.16 15.28
CA GLY A 266 32.71 12.48 15.66
C GLY A 266 31.91 12.44 16.97
N ASP A 267 31.60 13.63 17.50
CA ASP A 267 30.84 13.77 18.74
C ASP A 267 29.41 14.20 18.43
N VAL A 268 28.45 13.31 18.73
CA VAL A 268 27.01 13.60 18.67
C VAL A 268 26.58 13.90 20.11
N VAL A 269 25.72 14.88 20.30
CA VAL A 269 25.23 15.24 21.64
C VAL A 269 23.73 15.52 21.60
N ASN A 270 23.06 15.15 22.68
CA ASN A 270 21.71 15.62 22.94
C ASN A 270 21.80 16.93 23.75
N THR A 271 21.54 18.07 23.11
CA THR A 271 21.66 19.39 23.76
C THR A 271 20.43 19.75 24.60
N GLY A 272 19.37 18.94 24.57
CA GLY A 272 18.07 19.24 25.16
C GLY A 272 17.27 20.34 24.43
N LEU A 273 17.91 21.06 23.50
CA LEU A 273 17.28 22.00 22.58
C LEU A 273 16.83 21.22 21.33
N ARG A 274 15.62 21.50 20.84
CA ARG A 274 15.11 20.87 19.62
C ARG A 274 14.93 21.94 18.56
N GLU A 275 15.56 21.76 17.40
CA GLU A 275 15.39 22.63 16.24
C GLU A 275 14.41 21.97 15.28
N TYR A 276 13.16 22.47 15.29
CA TYR A 276 12.12 22.05 14.36
C TYR A 276 11.64 23.26 13.56
N GLY A 277 11.67 23.14 12.24
CA GLY A 277 11.14 24.15 11.33
C GLY A 277 12.24 24.96 10.64
N ALA A 278 11.84 26.15 10.17
CA ALA A 278 12.72 27.05 9.44
C ALA A 278 13.81 27.62 10.35
N THR A 279 15.07 27.41 9.97
CA THR A 279 16.26 27.83 10.70
C THR A 279 17.25 28.47 9.73
N THR A 280 17.88 29.57 10.15
CA THR A 280 18.97 30.17 9.37
C THR A 280 20.26 29.41 9.63
N VAL A 281 20.89 28.93 8.55
CA VAL A 281 22.23 28.34 8.58
C VAL A 281 23.22 29.30 7.95
N THR A 282 24.41 29.39 8.54
CA THR A 282 25.54 30.18 8.02
C THR A 282 26.61 29.23 7.50
N LEU A 283 27.01 29.41 6.24
CA LEU A 283 28.12 28.66 5.64
C LEU A 283 29.43 29.09 6.29
N VAL A 284 30.26 28.09 6.57
CA VAL A 284 31.66 28.25 6.97
C VAL A 284 32.47 28.11 5.68
N SER A 285 33.39 29.05 5.43
CA SER A 285 34.18 29.14 4.19
C SER A 285 33.34 29.34 2.90
N ASP A 286 33.76 28.74 1.78
CA ASP A 286 33.07 28.83 0.47
C ASP A 286 32.03 27.72 0.26
N GLY A 287 31.79 26.89 1.28
CA GLY A 287 30.81 25.80 1.25
C GLY A 287 31.29 24.51 0.56
N GLY A 288 32.52 24.48 0.04
CA GLY A 288 33.12 23.30 -0.59
C GLY A 288 32.30 22.73 -1.77
N VAL A 289 32.48 21.44 -2.07
CA VAL A 289 31.79 20.77 -3.19
C VAL A 289 30.27 20.71 -2.97
N LEU A 290 29.83 20.52 -1.72
CA LEU A 290 28.43 20.25 -1.39
C LEU A 290 27.57 21.52 -1.35
N LEU A 291 28.07 22.61 -0.74
CA LEU A 291 27.33 23.86 -0.53
C LEU A 291 27.87 25.03 -1.38
N GLY A 292 28.84 24.76 -2.25
CA GLY A 292 29.39 25.77 -3.15
C GLY A 292 28.32 26.46 -3.99
N ASP A 293 28.56 27.73 -4.28
CA ASP A 293 27.69 28.62 -5.07
C ASP A 293 26.35 28.98 -4.39
N GLN A 294 26.21 28.71 -3.09
CA GLN A 294 25.04 29.10 -2.29
C GLN A 294 25.32 30.37 -1.47
N PRO A 295 24.27 31.12 -1.07
CA PRO A 295 24.42 32.28 -0.19
C PRO A 295 25.06 31.91 1.15
N SER A 296 25.83 32.84 1.73
CA SER A 296 26.50 32.65 3.03
C SER A 296 25.53 32.41 4.19
N GLU A 297 24.30 32.90 4.06
CA GLU A 297 23.19 32.62 4.97
C GLU A 297 21.98 32.18 4.16
N GLN A 298 21.30 31.13 4.61
CA GLN A 298 20.11 30.61 3.95
C GLN A 298 19.14 29.98 4.95
N THR A 299 17.88 29.88 4.55
CA THR A 299 16.84 29.22 5.35
C THR A 299 16.75 27.75 5.00
N VAL A 300 16.90 26.90 6.02
CA VAL A 300 16.80 25.44 5.91
C VAL A 300 15.73 24.88 6.84
N TRP A 301 15.27 23.67 6.55
CA TRP A 301 14.31 22.97 7.40
C TRP A 301 14.99 21.96 8.33
N MET A 302 15.09 22.33 9.61
CA MET A 302 15.61 21.47 10.66
C MET A 302 14.52 20.57 11.25
N SER A 303 14.88 19.35 11.61
CA SER A 303 13.98 18.43 12.32
C SER A 303 14.76 17.45 13.21
N HIS A 304 15.50 17.98 14.19
CA HIS A 304 16.35 17.15 15.04
C HIS A 304 16.32 17.60 16.52
N GLY A 305 16.55 16.62 17.40
CA GLY A 305 16.85 16.85 18.82
C GLY A 305 18.34 16.69 19.13
N ASP A 306 18.97 15.69 18.54
CA ASP A 306 20.43 15.49 18.63
C ASP A 306 21.14 16.37 17.60
N CYS A 307 22.40 16.74 17.85
CA CYS A 307 23.23 17.44 16.88
C CYS A 307 24.68 16.98 16.94
N VAL A 308 25.43 17.22 15.87
CA VAL A 308 26.88 16.98 15.84
C VAL A 308 27.60 18.16 16.49
N ALA A 309 28.28 17.91 17.61
CA ALA A 309 29.09 18.91 18.32
C ALA A 309 30.49 19.06 17.71
N ALA A 310 31.08 17.95 17.26
CA ALA A 310 32.39 17.93 16.62
C ALA A 310 32.38 16.99 15.41
N ALA A 311 32.87 17.48 14.27
CA ALA A 311 33.04 16.67 13.08
C ALA A 311 34.12 15.60 13.30
N PRO A 312 34.05 14.45 12.60
CA PRO A 312 35.11 13.44 12.63
C PRO A 312 36.46 14.01 12.17
N GLU A 313 37.56 13.41 12.60
CA GLU A 313 38.90 13.85 12.19
C GLU A 313 39.06 13.77 10.66
N GLY A 314 39.64 14.83 10.07
CA GLY A 314 39.85 14.93 8.62
C GLY A 314 38.63 15.43 7.82
N PHE A 315 37.55 15.84 8.48
CA PHE A 315 36.40 16.48 7.85
C PHE A 315 36.45 18.01 8.00
N GLU A 316 36.04 18.71 6.95
CA GLU A 316 35.84 20.17 6.96
C GLU A 316 34.39 20.48 7.35
N VAL A 317 34.20 21.39 8.30
CA VAL A 317 32.88 21.92 8.66
C VAL A 317 32.47 22.96 7.63
N LEU A 318 31.33 22.75 6.98
CA LEU A 318 30.85 23.60 5.88
C LEU A 318 29.76 24.59 6.32
N ALA A 319 29.07 24.33 7.42
CA ALA A 319 27.98 25.18 7.87
C ALA A 319 27.71 25.02 9.38
N SER A 320 27.13 26.05 9.99
CA SER A 320 26.74 26.10 11.39
C SER A 320 25.43 26.89 11.59
N THR A 321 24.73 26.65 12.70
CA THR A 321 23.63 27.53 13.17
C THR A 321 24.01 28.15 14.51
N SER A 322 23.14 28.99 15.07
CA SER A 322 23.30 29.51 16.44
C SER A 322 23.36 28.42 17.53
N SER A 323 22.82 27.24 17.23
CA SER A 323 22.54 26.16 18.19
C SER A 323 23.28 24.86 17.84
N THR A 324 23.66 24.70 16.57
CA THR A 324 24.31 23.51 16.02
C THR A 324 25.65 23.90 15.40
N PRO A 325 26.77 23.68 16.11
CA PRO A 325 28.11 24.07 15.64
C PRO A 325 28.51 23.41 14.33
N VAL A 326 28.10 22.15 14.11
CA VAL A 326 28.37 21.39 12.88
C VAL A 326 27.03 21.04 12.22
N ALA A 327 26.54 21.95 11.39
CA ALA A 327 25.31 21.75 10.61
C ALA A 327 25.58 21.03 9.28
N ALA A 328 26.81 21.08 8.76
CA ALA A 328 27.26 20.28 7.63
C ALA A 328 28.76 20.02 7.70
N PHE A 329 29.21 18.88 7.17
CA PHE A 329 30.63 18.60 6.94
C PHE A 329 30.87 17.88 5.62
N ALA A 330 32.12 17.87 5.17
CA ALA A 330 32.57 17.09 4.03
C ALA A 330 33.99 16.55 4.18
N SER A 331 34.27 15.44 3.49
CA SER A 331 35.60 14.92 3.23
C SER A 331 35.65 14.47 1.76
N ASP A 332 36.25 15.29 0.90
CA ASP A 332 36.37 14.98 -0.53
C ASP A 332 37.28 13.78 -0.80
N GLU A 333 38.34 13.61 0.00
CA GLU A 333 39.25 12.45 -0.09
C GLU A 333 38.50 11.14 0.15
N ARG A 334 37.61 11.12 1.14
CA ARG A 334 36.82 9.93 1.49
C ARG A 334 35.49 9.86 0.74
N ARG A 335 35.08 10.94 0.06
CA ARG A 335 33.79 11.12 -0.62
C ARG A 335 32.60 10.97 0.33
N LEU A 336 32.74 11.48 1.55
CA LEU A 336 31.73 11.41 2.61
C LEU A 336 31.24 12.82 2.95
N TYR A 337 29.92 13.00 2.92
CA TYR A 337 29.27 14.29 3.02
C TYR A 337 28.07 14.21 3.95
N GLY A 338 27.71 15.32 4.60
CA GLY A 338 26.50 15.30 5.40
C GLY A 338 25.96 16.66 5.81
N VAL A 339 24.64 16.69 6.01
CA VAL A 339 23.86 17.87 6.40
C VAL A 339 22.87 17.52 7.50
N GLN A 340 22.68 18.44 8.45
CA GLN A 340 21.78 18.24 9.58
C GLN A 340 20.31 18.56 9.24
N TRP A 341 20.06 19.37 8.20
CA TRP A 341 18.73 19.73 7.71
C TRP A 341 18.24 18.77 6.61
N HIS A 342 16.98 18.92 6.21
CA HIS A 342 16.36 18.13 5.14
C HIS A 342 16.43 18.88 3.79
N PRO A 343 17.37 18.57 2.89
CA PRO A 343 17.43 19.19 1.55
C PRO A 343 16.30 18.75 0.62
N GLU A 344 15.62 17.64 0.91
CA GLU A 344 14.57 17.06 0.07
C GLU A 344 13.23 17.80 0.15
N VAL A 345 13.03 18.63 1.18
CA VAL A 345 11.80 19.41 1.40
C VAL A 345 11.92 20.81 0.81
N LYS A 346 10.82 21.30 0.20
CA LYS A 346 10.77 22.64 -0.42
C LYS A 346 11.02 23.82 0.52
N HIS A 347 10.88 23.60 1.82
CA HIS A 347 11.14 24.64 2.82
C HIS A 347 12.64 25.00 2.94
N SER A 348 13.53 24.11 2.49
CA SER A 348 14.97 24.41 2.38
C SER A 348 15.25 25.09 1.05
N GLU A 349 15.62 26.38 1.08
CA GLU A 349 15.69 27.26 -0.11
C GLU A 349 16.59 26.71 -1.23
N HIS A 350 17.72 26.10 -0.87
CA HIS A 350 18.70 25.52 -1.80
C HIS A 350 18.79 23.99 -1.67
N GLY A 351 17.75 23.34 -1.15
CA GLY A 351 17.76 21.90 -0.88
C GLY A 351 18.07 21.03 -2.11
N GLN A 352 17.41 21.30 -3.24
CA GLN A 352 17.67 20.57 -4.49
C GLN A 352 19.12 20.76 -4.97
N THR A 353 19.67 21.97 -4.84
CA THR A 353 21.07 22.26 -5.23
C THR A 353 22.08 21.45 -4.42
N VAL A 354 21.81 21.20 -3.12
CA VAL A 354 22.66 20.33 -2.28
C VAL A 354 22.70 18.90 -2.84
N LEU A 355 21.53 18.37 -3.24
CA LEU A 355 21.43 17.03 -3.81
C LEU A 355 22.11 16.95 -5.18
N GLU A 356 21.90 17.93 -6.06
CA GLU A 356 22.57 18.00 -7.36
C GLU A 356 24.09 18.13 -7.25
N ASN A 357 24.59 18.94 -6.30
CA ASN A 357 26.01 19.06 -6.01
C ASN A 357 26.60 17.72 -5.55
N PHE A 358 25.92 17.01 -4.65
CA PHE A 358 26.34 15.67 -4.24
C PHE A 358 26.36 14.69 -5.42
N LEU A 359 25.28 14.61 -6.19
CA LEU A 359 25.13 13.63 -7.27
C LEU A 359 26.10 13.89 -8.43
N HIS A 360 26.18 15.13 -8.91
CA HIS A 360 26.91 15.45 -10.13
C HIS A 360 28.36 15.90 -9.86
N ARG A 361 28.62 16.66 -8.79
CA ARG A 361 29.97 17.19 -8.52
C ARG A 361 30.78 16.24 -7.64
N ALA A 362 30.21 15.75 -6.54
CA ALA A 362 30.92 14.87 -5.61
C ALA A 362 30.96 13.41 -6.08
N ALA A 363 29.81 12.88 -6.49
CA ALA A 363 29.70 11.50 -6.95
C ALA A 363 30.08 11.34 -8.44
N GLY A 364 30.00 12.41 -9.24
CA GLY A 364 30.38 12.40 -10.66
C GLY A 364 29.36 11.69 -11.56
N ILE A 365 28.11 11.58 -11.10
CA ILE A 365 27.06 10.83 -11.81
C ILE A 365 26.50 11.70 -12.94
N PRO A 366 26.45 11.22 -14.19
CA PRO A 366 25.89 11.99 -15.30
C PRO A 366 24.35 12.04 -15.23
N ALA A 367 23.78 13.13 -15.75
CA ALA A 367 22.34 13.37 -15.81
C ALA A 367 21.69 12.63 -17.01
N GLU A 368 21.67 11.30 -16.99
CA GLU A 368 21.23 10.47 -18.12
C GLU A 368 19.83 9.88 -17.97
N TRP A 369 19.22 10.00 -16.79
CA TRP A 369 17.87 9.51 -16.53
C TRP A 369 16.81 10.47 -17.10
N ASN A 370 16.18 10.06 -18.20
CA ASN A 370 15.13 10.82 -18.86
C ASN A 370 14.06 9.89 -19.47
N SER A 371 12.87 10.43 -19.77
CA SER A 371 11.73 9.64 -20.25
C SER A 371 11.99 8.88 -21.55
N ALA A 372 12.76 9.45 -22.49
CA ALA A 372 13.04 8.79 -23.77
C ALA A 372 13.89 7.53 -23.58
N HIS A 373 14.96 7.63 -22.79
CA HIS A 373 15.79 6.47 -22.45
C HIS A 373 15.01 5.40 -21.69
N VAL A 374 14.18 5.80 -20.71
CA VAL A 374 13.32 4.87 -19.96
C VAL A 374 12.36 4.14 -20.89
N ILE A 375 11.75 4.83 -21.86
CA ILE A 375 10.87 4.21 -22.85
C ILE A 375 11.62 3.15 -23.66
N ASP A 376 12.80 3.50 -24.20
CA ASP A 376 13.57 2.58 -25.06
C ASP A 376 14.04 1.33 -24.28
N GLU A 377 14.51 1.49 -23.04
CA GLU A 377 14.90 0.38 -22.17
C GLU A 377 13.71 -0.51 -21.82
N GLN A 378 12.59 0.06 -21.38
CA GLN A 378 11.38 -0.72 -21.06
C GLN A 378 10.84 -1.44 -22.29
N VAL A 379 10.85 -0.80 -23.46
CA VAL A 379 10.45 -1.44 -24.72
C VAL A 379 11.33 -2.65 -25.05
N ALA A 380 12.64 -2.55 -24.84
CA ALA A 380 13.55 -3.68 -25.06
C ALA A 380 13.26 -4.83 -24.08
N LEU A 381 13.12 -4.54 -22.79
CA LEU A 381 12.80 -5.54 -21.75
C LEU A 381 11.46 -6.23 -21.99
N ILE A 382 10.42 -5.47 -22.36
CA ILE A 382 9.09 -6.04 -22.65
C ILE A 382 9.16 -6.94 -23.88
N ARG A 383 9.88 -6.55 -24.94
CA ARG A 383 10.05 -7.38 -26.15
C ARG A 383 10.75 -8.70 -25.84
N GLU A 384 11.79 -8.66 -25.02
CA GLU A 384 12.51 -9.86 -24.59
C GLU A 384 11.62 -10.78 -23.74
N LEU A 385 10.89 -10.21 -22.77
CA LEU A 385 10.02 -10.96 -21.87
C LEU A 385 8.82 -11.59 -22.59
N VAL A 386 8.13 -10.80 -23.43
CA VAL A 386 6.89 -11.23 -24.09
C VAL A 386 7.17 -12.11 -25.31
N GLY A 387 8.25 -11.83 -26.05
CA GLY A 387 8.56 -12.51 -27.30
C GLY A 387 7.37 -12.48 -28.27
N SER A 388 6.88 -13.67 -28.64
CA SER A 388 5.71 -13.83 -29.53
C SER A 388 4.38 -14.07 -28.79
N GLY A 389 4.35 -14.02 -27.45
CA GLY A 389 3.14 -14.27 -26.67
C GLY A 389 2.13 -13.12 -26.76
N ARG A 390 0.86 -13.39 -26.45
CA ARG A 390 -0.15 -12.33 -26.33
C ARG A 390 -0.25 -11.78 -24.92
N VAL A 391 -0.65 -10.51 -24.86
CA VAL A 391 -0.69 -9.72 -23.63
C VAL A 391 -2.09 -9.13 -23.45
N ILE A 392 -2.65 -9.24 -22.24
CA ILE A 392 -3.86 -8.51 -21.85
C ILE A 392 -3.49 -7.37 -20.90
N CYS A 393 -4.16 -6.22 -21.02
CA CYS A 393 -4.09 -5.14 -20.05
C CYS A 393 -5.49 -4.74 -19.56
N ALA A 394 -5.66 -4.62 -18.24
CA ALA A 394 -6.85 -3.99 -17.66
C ALA A 394 -6.70 -2.47 -17.72
N LEU A 395 -7.43 -1.82 -18.64
CA LEU A 395 -7.45 -0.37 -18.75
C LEU A 395 -8.52 0.19 -17.81
N SER A 396 -8.12 0.99 -16.82
CA SER A 396 -9.05 1.57 -15.83
C SER A 396 -9.52 2.99 -16.19
N GLY A 397 -8.94 3.61 -17.22
CA GLY A 397 -9.12 5.04 -17.54
C GLY A 397 -8.28 5.99 -16.67
N GLY A 398 -7.47 5.43 -15.75
CA GLY A 398 -6.45 6.15 -15.00
C GLY A 398 -5.16 6.33 -15.81
N VAL A 399 -4.32 7.28 -15.38
CA VAL A 399 -3.04 7.60 -16.05
C VAL A 399 -2.12 6.38 -16.10
N ASP A 400 -2.02 5.60 -15.02
CA ASP A 400 -1.00 4.53 -14.91
C ASP A 400 -1.29 3.37 -15.85
N SER A 401 -2.53 2.88 -15.88
CA SER A 401 -2.94 1.81 -16.80
C SER A 401 -2.86 2.28 -18.26
N ALA A 402 -3.21 3.54 -18.54
CA ALA A 402 -3.11 4.12 -19.88
C ALA A 402 -1.65 4.24 -20.38
N VAL A 403 -0.73 4.69 -19.52
CA VAL A 403 0.70 4.78 -19.87
C VAL A 403 1.33 3.40 -19.97
N ALA A 404 1.03 2.49 -19.04
CA ALA A 404 1.51 1.10 -19.10
C ALA A 404 1.07 0.41 -20.39
N ALA A 405 -0.21 0.51 -20.75
CA ALA A 405 -0.73 -0.04 -22.00
C ALA A 405 -0.09 0.61 -23.24
N ALA A 406 0.12 1.93 -23.25
CA ALA A 406 0.79 2.61 -24.37
C ALA A 406 2.26 2.17 -24.53
N LEU A 407 2.96 2.00 -23.40
CA LEU A 407 4.35 1.55 -23.39
C LEU A 407 4.49 0.10 -23.86
N VAL A 408 3.61 -0.80 -23.38
CA VAL A 408 3.56 -2.19 -23.86
C VAL A 408 3.14 -2.24 -25.34
N HIS A 409 2.19 -1.43 -25.78
CA HIS A 409 1.80 -1.37 -27.19
C HIS A 409 2.97 -0.95 -28.09
N ARG A 410 3.77 0.04 -27.67
CA ARG A 410 4.99 0.42 -28.39
C ARG A 410 6.01 -0.73 -28.49
N ALA A 411 6.02 -1.63 -27.50
CA ALA A 411 6.89 -2.78 -27.48
C ALA A 411 6.40 -3.92 -28.40
N VAL A 412 5.12 -4.31 -28.29
CA VAL A 412 4.60 -5.56 -28.87
C VAL A 412 3.44 -5.38 -29.86
N GLY A 413 3.01 -4.14 -30.14
CA GLY A 413 1.98 -3.81 -31.13
C GLY A 413 0.67 -4.57 -30.89
N ASP A 414 0.23 -5.29 -31.94
CA ASP A 414 -1.05 -6.02 -31.99
C ASP A 414 -1.11 -7.27 -31.08
N GLN A 415 0.00 -7.63 -30.42
CA GLN A 415 0.01 -8.66 -29.39
C GLN A 415 -0.76 -8.21 -28.13
N LEU A 416 -0.92 -6.90 -27.92
CA LEU A 416 -1.64 -6.33 -26.78
C LEU A 416 -3.14 -6.21 -27.06
N THR A 417 -3.97 -6.71 -26.14
CA THR A 417 -5.40 -6.45 -26.07
C THR A 417 -5.74 -5.76 -24.75
N CYS A 418 -6.32 -4.56 -24.81
CA CYS A 418 -6.80 -3.85 -23.65
C CYS A 418 -8.26 -4.19 -23.36
N VAL A 419 -8.59 -4.37 -22.09
CA VAL A 419 -9.96 -4.58 -21.61
C VAL A 419 -10.36 -3.40 -20.74
N PHE A 420 -11.46 -2.74 -21.08
CA PHE A 420 -12.04 -1.64 -20.31
C PHE A 420 -13.42 -2.04 -19.80
N VAL A 421 -13.61 -2.02 -18.48
CA VAL A 421 -14.88 -2.36 -17.83
C VAL A 421 -15.61 -1.07 -17.45
N ASP A 422 -16.69 -0.75 -18.15
CA ASP A 422 -17.62 0.31 -17.75
C ASP A 422 -18.54 -0.22 -16.64
N HIS A 423 -18.07 -0.05 -15.39
CA HIS A 423 -18.81 -0.39 -14.19
C HIS A 423 -19.88 0.66 -13.81
N GLY A 424 -20.06 1.73 -14.61
CA GLY A 424 -21.11 2.71 -14.38
C GLY A 424 -20.88 3.65 -13.20
N LEU A 425 -19.66 3.71 -12.65
CA LEU A 425 -19.27 4.64 -11.58
C LEU A 425 -18.21 5.64 -12.06
N LEU A 426 -18.05 5.78 -13.38
CA LEU A 426 -17.12 6.70 -14.01
C LEU A 426 -17.69 8.13 -14.10
N ARG A 427 -16.82 9.10 -14.34
CA ARG A 427 -17.19 10.51 -14.58
C ARG A 427 -17.92 10.67 -15.91
N HIS A 428 -18.54 11.83 -16.08
CA HIS A 428 -19.12 12.22 -17.35
C HIS A 428 -18.08 12.15 -18.49
N ASP A 429 -18.47 11.56 -19.62
CA ASP A 429 -17.69 11.40 -20.86
C ASP A 429 -16.44 10.47 -20.76
N GLU A 430 -16.19 9.84 -19.61
CA GLU A 430 -14.97 9.05 -19.40
C GLU A 430 -14.90 7.80 -20.28
N ARG A 431 -16.05 7.15 -20.54
CA ARG A 431 -16.12 6.01 -21.46
C ARG A 431 -15.74 6.39 -22.89
N ARG A 432 -16.32 7.48 -23.41
CA ARG A 432 -16.04 7.97 -24.77
C ARG A 432 -14.55 8.33 -24.92
N GLN A 433 -13.97 8.99 -23.92
CA GLN A 433 -12.54 9.34 -23.92
C GLN A 433 -11.63 8.11 -24.02
N VAL A 434 -12.02 7.00 -23.40
CA VAL A 434 -11.28 5.74 -23.49
C VAL A 434 -11.53 5.02 -24.83
N GLU A 435 -12.78 4.94 -25.27
CA GLU A 435 -13.15 4.21 -26.51
C GLU A 435 -12.69 4.92 -27.79
N GLU A 436 -12.72 6.25 -27.81
CA GLU A 436 -12.42 7.06 -28.98
C GLU A 436 -11.03 7.68 -28.86
N ASP A 437 -10.80 8.54 -27.87
CA ASP A 437 -9.60 9.39 -27.82
C ASP A 437 -8.33 8.56 -27.56
N TYR A 438 -8.39 7.58 -26.65
CA TYR A 438 -7.25 6.70 -26.35
C TYR A 438 -6.96 5.72 -27.49
N VAL A 439 -7.99 5.12 -28.10
CA VAL A 439 -7.82 4.21 -29.25
C VAL A 439 -7.29 4.97 -30.47
N ALA A 440 -7.80 6.18 -30.74
CA ALA A 440 -7.30 7.00 -31.83
C ALA A 440 -5.84 7.42 -31.65
N ALA A 441 -5.42 7.69 -30.40
CA ALA A 441 -4.05 8.07 -30.09
C ALA A 441 -3.06 6.90 -30.14
N THR A 442 -3.49 5.69 -29.74
CA THR A 442 -2.58 4.55 -29.56
C THR A 442 -2.68 3.50 -30.66
N GLY A 443 -3.84 3.35 -31.31
CA GLY A 443 -4.12 2.25 -32.24
C GLY A 443 -4.38 0.89 -31.57
N VAL A 444 -4.50 0.85 -30.24
CA VAL A 444 -4.63 -0.41 -29.49
C VAL A 444 -5.97 -1.11 -29.74
N ARG A 445 -5.96 -2.45 -29.74
CA ARG A 445 -7.19 -3.24 -29.68
C ARG A 445 -7.83 -3.09 -28.30
N LEU A 446 -8.99 -2.45 -28.24
CA LEU A 446 -9.77 -2.26 -27.01
C LEU A 446 -11.04 -3.11 -27.03
N VAL A 447 -11.27 -3.86 -25.95
CA VAL A 447 -12.50 -4.59 -25.66
C VAL A 447 -13.22 -3.88 -24.53
N THR A 448 -14.35 -3.24 -24.84
CA THR A 448 -15.19 -2.61 -23.83
C THR A 448 -16.28 -3.56 -23.33
N VAL A 449 -16.41 -3.66 -22.01
CA VAL A 449 -17.42 -4.44 -21.32
C VAL A 449 -18.37 -3.49 -20.59
N ASP A 450 -19.66 -3.54 -20.94
CA ASP A 450 -20.70 -2.79 -20.24
C ASP A 450 -21.22 -3.60 -19.05
N ALA A 451 -20.88 -3.20 -17.84
CA ALA A 451 -21.26 -3.88 -16.60
C ALA A 451 -22.12 -2.99 -15.68
N ARG A 452 -22.67 -1.89 -16.21
CA ARG A 452 -23.36 -0.86 -15.40
C ARG A 452 -24.51 -1.44 -14.57
N GLU A 453 -25.36 -2.26 -15.19
CA GLU A 453 -26.50 -2.90 -14.51
C GLU A 453 -26.06 -3.88 -13.42
N GLN A 454 -25.00 -4.67 -13.67
CA GLN A 454 -24.46 -5.64 -12.71
C GLN A 454 -23.97 -4.92 -11.44
N PHE A 455 -23.22 -3.83 -11.60
CA PHE A 455 -22.68 -3.07 -10.46
C PHE A 455 -23.78 -2.34 -9.68
N LEU A 456 -24.74 -1.72 -10.37
CA LEU A 456 -25.88 -1.06 -9.73
C LEU A 456 -26.75 -2.05 -8.96
N ALA A 457 -27.01 -3.23 -9.52
CA ALA A 457 -27.75 -4.28 -8.84
C ALA A 457 -27.01 -4.78 -7.59
N ALA A 458 -25.69 -4.91 -7.66
CA ALA A 458 -24.87 -5.33 -6.53
C ALA A 458 -24.75 -4.28 -5.41
N LEU A 459 -24.88 -2.99 -5.74
CA LEU A 459 -24.83 -1.86 -4.81
C LEU A 459 -26.18 -1.47 -4.21
N ALA A 460 -27.28 -2.05 -4.71
CA ALA A 460 -28.63 -1.73 -4.26
C ALA A 460 -28.79 -1.94 -2.74
N GLY A 461 -29.26 -0.92 -2.04
CA GLY A 461 -29.46 -0.91 -0.59
C GLY A 461 -28.18 -0.84 0.25
N VAL A 462 -27.00 -0.66 -0.36
CA VAL A 462 -25.72 -0.61 0.36
C VAL A 462 -25.30 0.83 0.61
N SER A 463 -25.21 1.22 1.89
CA SER A 463 -24.73 2.53 2.33
C SER A 463 -23.37 2.49 3.02
N ASP A 464 -22.96 1.34 3.58
CA ASP A 464 -21.68 1.19 4.26
C ASP A 464 -20.51 1.30 3.26
N PRO A 465 -19.55 2.23 3.46
CA PRO A 465 -18.51 2.53 2.48
C PRO A 465 -17.53 1.36 2.28
N GLU A 466 -17.20 0.63 3.35
CA GLU A 466 -16.32 -0.55 3.27
C GLU A 466 -16.99 -1.69 2.48
N GLN A 467 -18.30 -1.89 2.67
CA GLN A 467 -19.06 -2.83 1.87
C GLN A 467 -19.13 -2.41 0.40
N LYS A 468 -19.37 -1.12 0.12
CA LYS A 468 -19.35 -0.59 -1.26
C LYS A 468 -18.01 -0.88 -1.94
N ARG A 469 -16.89 -0.57 -1.28
CA ARG A 469 -15.53 -0.85 -1.78
C ARG A 469 -15.33 -2.34 -2.11
N LYS A 470 -15.72 -3.24 -1.19
CA LYS A 470 -15.60 -4.70 -1.38
C LYS A 470 -16.48 -5.22 -2.51
N ILE A 471 -17.70 -4.73 -2.63
CA ILE A 471 -18.63 -5.13 -3.70
C ILE A 471 -18.08 -4.69 -5.05
N ILE A 472 -17.69 -3.42 -5.18
CA ILE A 472 -17.16 -2.88 -6.44
C ILE A 472 -15.89 -3.62 -6.86
N GLY A 473 -14.94 -3.85 -5.94
CA GLY A 473 -13.74 -4.62 -6.23
C GLY A 473 -14.03 -6.05 -6.68
N ARG A 474 -14.95 -6.74 -6.00
CA ARG A 474 -15.35 -8.11 -6.35
C ARG A 474 -16.01 -8.19 -7.72
N GLU A 475 -16.97 -7.32 -8.01
CA GLU A 475 -17.68 -7.33 -9.30
C GLU A 475 -16.72 -6.98 -10.44
N PHE A 476 -15.78 -6.05 -10.23
CA PHE A 476 -14.75 -5.72 -11.23
C PHE A 476 -13.88 -6.91 -11.56
N ILE A 477 -13.37 -7.61 -10.55
CA ILE A 477 -12.55 -8.81 -10.72
C ILE A 477 -13.31 -9.86 -11.54
N ARG A 478 -14.56 -10.16 -11.17
CA ARG A 478 -15.39 -11.16 -11.88
C ARG A 478 -15.67 -10.80 -13.34
N THR A 479 -16.00 -9.54 -13.60
CA THR A 479 -16.26 -9.06 -14.96
C THR A 479 -14.98 -9.12 -15.81
N PHE A 480 -13.84 -8.74 -15.22
CA PHE A 480 -12.55 -8.84 -15.89
C PHE A 480 -12.16 -10.30 -16.17
N GLU A 481 -12.31 -11.21 -15.20
CA GLU A 481 -12.05 -12.65 -15.34
C GLU A 481 -12.86 -13.26 -16.48
N THR A 482 -14.18 -13.04 -16.48
CA THR A 482 -15.08 -13.57 -17.53
C THR A 482 -14.64 -13.11 -18.93
N THR A 483 -14.15 -11.88 -19.01
CA THR A 483 -13.67 -11.30 -20.27
C THR A 483 -12.31 -11.87 -20.66
N ALA A 484 -11.39 -12.01 -19.70
CA ALA A 484 -10.08 -12.59 -19.90
C ALA A 484 -10.18 -14.07 -20.35
N GLU A 485 -11.04 -14.86 -19.72
CA GLU A 485 -11.33 -16.25 -20.13
C GLU A 485 -11.86 -16.31 -21.57
N SER A 486 -12.79 -15.42 -21.93
CA SER A 486 -13.32 -15.35 -23.29
C SER A 486 -12.23 -15.05 -24.32
N LEU A 487 -11.31 -14.13 -24.00
CA LEU A 487 -10.18 -13.80 -24.86
C LEU A 487 -9.15 -14.94 -24.96
N VAL A 488 -8.89 -15.64 -23.85
CA VAL A 488 -8.03 -16.83 -23.85
C VAL A 488 -8.62 -17.93 -24.74
N LEU A 489 -9.92 -18.18 -24.66
CA LEU A 489 -10.62 -19.15 -25.51
C LEU A 489 -10.59 -18.74 -26.99
N GLU A 490 -10.78 -17.45 -27.30
CA GLU A 490 -10.65 -16.90 -28.66
C GLU A 490 -9.24 -17.15 -29.22
N ALA A 491 -8.20 -16.83 -28.43
CA ALA A 491 -6.80 -17.04 -28.82
C ALA A 491 -6.50 -18.54 -29.04
N GLN A 492 -6.96 -19.41 -28.13
CA GLN A 492 -6.80 -20.87 -28.28
C GLN A 492 -7.46 -21.40 -29.56
N GLY A 493 -8.64 -20.87 -29.93
CA GLY A 493 -9.31 -21.18 -31.18
C GLY A 493 -8.50 -20.77 -32.42
N ALA A 494 -7.67 -19.73 -32.31
CA ALA A 494 -6.74 -19.27 -33.34
C ALA A 494 -5.36 -19.98 -33.28
N GLY A 495 -5.14 -20.88 -32.32
CA GLY A 495 -3.86 -21.57 -32.13
C GLY A 495 -2.81 -20.75 -31.36
N GLU A 496 -3.24 -19.74 -30.62
CA GLU A 496 -2.40 -18.81 -29.86
C GLU A 496 -2.67 -18.93 -28.34
N SER A 497 -1.74 -18.43 -27.53
CA SER A 497 -1.85 -18.36 -26.07
C SER A 497 -1.75 -16.91 -25.59
N ILE A 498 -2.50 -16.61 -24.52
CA ILE A 498 -2.36 -15.35 -23.77
C ILE A 498 -1.66 -15.68 -22.47
N ASP A 499 -0.40 -15.26 -22.37
CA ASP A 499 0.50 -15.68 -21.29
C ASP A 499 0.84 -14.53 -20.33
N PHE A 500 0.49 -13.29 -20.68
CA PHE A 500 0.93 -12.09 -19.97
C PHE A 500 -0.22 -11.16 -19.58
N LEU A 501 -0.09 -10.56 -18.38
CA LEU A 501 -0.99 -9.54 -17.86
C LEU A 501 -0.22 -8.27 -17.49
N VAL A 502 -0.60 -7.15 -18.08
CA VAL A 502 -0.01 -5.83 -17.76
C VAL A 502 -0.64 -5.24 -16.51
N GLN A 503 0.19 -4.72 -15.61
CA GLN A 503 -0.22 -3.92 -14.47
C GLN A 503 0.53 -2.58 -14.45
N GLY A 504 -0.19 -1.51 -14.10
CA GLY A 504 0.35 -0.16 -13.96
C GLY A 504 0.93 0.11 -12.57
N THR A 505 1.54 -0.89 -11.94
CA THR A 505 2.10 -0.77 -10.57
C THR A 505 3.25 0.21 -10.56
N LEU A 506 3.24 1.16 -9.61
CA LEU A 506 4.24 2.22 -9.51
C LEU A 506 5.27 1.93 -8.42
N TYR A 507 6.38 2.68 -8.43
CA TYR A 507 7.44 2.52 -7.44
C TYR A 507 6.99 2.71 -5.98
N PRO A 508 6.16 3.72 -5.64
CA PRO A 508 5.63 3.84 -4.27
C PRO A 508 4.86 2.61 -3.79
N ASP A 509 4.14 1.91 -4.68
CA ASP A 509 3.37 0.71 -4.31
C ASP A 509 4.30 -0.47 -4.00
N VAL A 510 5.44 -0.57 -4.70
CA VAL A 510 6.48 -1.57 -4.43
C VAL A 510 7.16 -1.31 -3.08
N VAL A 511 7.46 -0.04 -2.77
CA VAL A 511 8.10 0.34 -1.49
C VAL A 511 7.16 0.08 -0.31
N GLU A 512 5.88 0.42 -0.43
CA GLU A 512 4.89 0.17 0.62
C GLU A 512 4.64 -1.33 0.88
N SER A 513 4.73 -2.17 -0.16
CA SER A 513 4.55 -3.62 -0.05
C SER A 513 5.83 -4.39 0.33
N GLY A 514 7.01 -3.78 0.12
CA GLY A 514 8.33 -4.37 0.31
C GLY A 514 8.86 -4.45 1.75
N GLY A 515 8.10 -3.98 2.76
CA GLY A 515 8.40 -4.26 4.16
C GLY A 515 9.24 -3.20 4.90
N GLY A 516 8.79 -1.94 4.87
CA GLY A 516 9.21 -0.96 5.88
C GLY A 516 8.78 -1.40 7.29
N THR A 517 9.66 -1.25 8.29
CA THR A 517 9.36 -1.52 9.70
C THR A 517 8.34 -0.52 10.26
N GLY A 518 7.06 -0.69 9.92
CA GLY A 518 5.98 0.16 10.45
C GLY A 518 4.78 0.36 9.54
N THR A 519 4.88 0.06 8.25
CA THR A 519 3.74 0.14 7.34
C THR A 519 3.02 -1.20 7.34
N ALA A 520 1.88 -1.27 8.02
CA ALA A 520 0.95 -2.37 7.83
C ALA A 520 0.68 -2.53 6.32
N ASN A 521 0.64 -3.77 5.82
CA ASN A 521 0.35 -4.14 4.43
C ASN A 521 -1.07 -3.67 4.01
N ILE A 522 -1.27 -2.36 3.88
CA ILE A 522 -2.58 -1.72 3.70
C ILE A 522 -3.04 -1.76 2.23
N LYS A 523 -2.14 -2.06 1.29
CA LYS A 523 -2.48 -2.17 -0.14
C LYS A 523 -2.40 -3.59 -0.68
N SER A 524 -3.20 -4.51 -0.15
CA SER A 524 -3.40 -5.84 -0.76
C SER A 524 -4.46 -5.87 -1.89
N HIS A 525 -5.06 -4.73 -2.25
CA HIS A 525 -6.27 -4.68 -3.09
C HIS A 525 -6.17 -3.88 -4.40
N HIS A 526 -4.97 -3.41 -4.80
CA HIS A 526 -4.82 -2.59 -6.03
C HIS A 526 -4.17 -3.30 -7.22
N ASN A 527 -3.49 -4.42 -6.99
CA ASN A 527 -3.09 -5.33 -8.08
C ASN A 527 -4.17 -6.40 -8.22
N VAL A 528 -4.37 -6.94 -9.42
CA VAL A 528 -5.42 -7.91 -9.79
C VAL A 528 -5.19 -9.28 -9.09
N GLY A 529 -5.09 -9.29 -7.76
CA GLY A 529 -4.84 -10.45 -6.90
C GLY A 529 -6.09 -11.28 -6.61
N GLY A 530 -7.10 -11.16 -7.48
CA GLY A 530 -8.35 -11.92 -7.42
C GLY A 530 -8.46 -13.00 -8.47
N LEU A 531 -7.56 -13.06 -9.46
CA LEU A 531 -7.63 -14.02 -10.55
C LEU A 531 -7.68 -15.46 -10.01
N PRO A 532 -8.52 -16.33 -10.58
CA PRO A 532 -8.62 -17.71 -10.13
C PRO A 532 -7.30 -18.46 -10.37
N GLU A 533 -7.00 -19.45 -9.53
CA GLU A 533 -5.68 -20.15 -9.50
C GLU A 533 -5.32 -20.87 -10.83
N ASP A 534 -6.28 -21.01 -11.74
CA ASP A 534 -6.14 -21.61 -13.08
C ASP A 534 -5.76 -20.61 -14.19
N LEU A 535 -5.96 -19.30 -13.97
CA LEU A 535 -5.47 -18.24 -14.88
C LEU A 535 -4.05 -17.82 -14.48
N GLN A 536 -3.06 -18.57 -14.96
CA GLN A 536 -1.65 -18.28 -14.71
C GLN A 536 -1.06 -17.33 -15.75
N PHE A 537 -1.12 -16.03 -15.46
CA PHE A 537 -0.42 -15.02 -16.25
C PHE A 537 0.94 -14.68 -15.66
N THR A 538 1.90 -14.42 -16.53
CA THR A 538 3.15 -13.74 -16.18
C THR A 538 2.89 -12.23 -16.13
N LEU A 539 3.20 -11.58 -15.01
CA LEU A 539 2.96 -10.15 -14.85
C LEU A 539 3.99 -9.32 -15.63
N VAL A 540 3.51 -8.27 -16.28
CA VAL A 540 4.33 -7.24 -16.94
C VAL A 540 4.03 -5.91 -16.25
N GLU A 541 4.97 -5.44 -15.43
CA GLU A 541 4.83 -4.23 -14.60
C GLU A 541 5.82 -3.14 -15.06
N PRO A 542 5.62 -2.50 -16.22
CA PRO A 542 6.66 -1.66 -16.84
C PRO A 542 6.88 -0.32 -16.13
N LEU A 543 6.00 0.03 -15.18
CA LEU A 543 6.08 1.29 -14.42
C LEU A 543 6.62 1.09 -13.00
N ARG A 544 7.01 -0.14 -12.64
CA ARG A 544 7.36 -0.52 -11.26
C ARG A 544 8.52 0.25 -10.64
N THR A 545 9.36 0.89 -11.45
CA THR A 545 10.53 1.68 -11.01
C THR A 545 10.30 3.20 -11.10
N LEU A 546 9.08 3.62 -11.43
CA LEU A 546 8.75 5.01 -11.75
C LEU A 546 7.80 5.65 -10.73
N PHE A 547 8.02 6.94 -10.49
CA PHE A 547 7.11 7.83 -9.78
C PHE A 547 6.05 8.41 -10.72
N LYS A 548 4.98 8.96 -10.12
CA LYS A 548 3.78 9.41 -10.82
C LYS A 548 4.03 10.55 -11.82
N ASP A 549 4.95 11.45 -11.50
CA ASP A 549 5.40 12.54 -12.37
C ASP A 549 6.18 12.03 -13.59
N GLU A 550 7.08 11.06 -13.39
CA GLU A 550 7.80 10.37 -14.47
C GLU A 550 6.83 9.65 -15.41
N VAL A 551 5.83 8.95 -14.86
CA VAL A 551 4.78 8.28 -15.65
C VAL A 551 4.00 9.28 -16.51
N ARG A 552 3.69 10.47 -15.97
CA ARG A 552 3.06 11.54 -16.76
C ARG A 552 3.97 12.07 -17.85
N ALA A 553 5.26 12.24 -17.58
CA ALA A 553 6.22 12.67 -18.61
C ALA A 553 6.33 11.64 -19.74
N ILE A 554 6.43 10.35 -19.40
CA ILE A 554 6.44 9.24 -20.36
C ILE A 554 5.14 9.19 -21.16
N GLY A 555 3.98 9.38 -20.53
CA GLY A 555 2.69 9.43 -21.23
C GLY A 555 2.65 10.49 -22.33
N ARG A 556 3.21 11.68 -22.07
CA ARG A 556 3.31 12.75 -23.08
C ARG A 556 4.27 12.41 -24.20
N GLU A 557 5.43 11.83 -23.87
CA GLU A 557 6.42 11.40 -24.86
C GLU A 557 5.89 10.26 -25.77
N LEU A 558 5.02 9.40 -25.22
CA LEU A 558 4.29 8.39 -25.98
C LEU A 558 3.13 8.94 -26.83
N GLY A 559 2.86 10.25 -26.77
CA GLY A 559 1.82 10.92 -27.55
C GLY A 559 0.41 10.81 -26.98
N LEU A 560 0.25 10.44 -25.71
CA LEU A 560 -1.07 10.40 -25.09
C LEU A 560 -1.67 11.82 -24.93
N PRO A 561 -2.99 11.99 -25.15
CA PRO A 561 -3.65 13.28 -24.98
C PRO A 561 -3.49 13.85 -23.57
N GLU A 562 -3.29 15.18 -23.45
CA GLU A 562 -3.14 15.84 -22.14
C GLU A 562 -4.37 15.67 -21.25
N ALA A 563 -5.57 15.53 -21.83
CA ALA A 563 -6.80 15.23 -21.10
C ALA A 563 -6.75 13.89 -20.33
N ILE A 564 -5.93 12.94 -20.80
CA ILE A 564 -5.70 11.65 -20.13
C ILE A 564 -4.53 11.77 -19.15
N VAL A 565 -3.39 12.31 -19.58
CA VAL A 565 -2.14 12.36 -18.78
C VAL A 565 -2.24 13.35 -17.62
N GLY A 566 -2.76 14.55 -17.86
CA GLY A 566 -2.90 15.63 -16.88
C GLY A 566 -4.06 15.40 -15.89
N ARG A 567 -4.78 14.29 -16.02
CA ARG A 567 -5.99 14.02 -15.25
C ARG A 567 -5.69 13.87 -13.76
N GLN A 568 -6.57 14.43 -12.94
CA GLN A 568 -6.56 14.20 -11.49
C GLN A 568 -6.80 12.72 -11.19
N PRO A 569 -6.17 12.17 -10.13
CA PRO A 569 -6.43 10.81 -9.66
C PRO A 569 -7.92 10.55 -9.47
N PHE A 570 -8.35 9.36 -9.84
CA PHE A 570 -9.73 8.90 -9.69
C PHE A 570 -9.73 7.55 -8.97
N PRO A 571 -10.50 7.39 -7.89
CA PRO A 571 -10.48 6.16 -7.10
C PRO A 571 -11.02 4.99 -7.90
N GLY A 572 -10.53 3.77 -7.65
CA GLY A 572 -11.03 2.54 -8.29
C GLY A 572 -12.55 2.35 -8.13
N PRO A 573 -13.12 2.55 -6.92
CA PRO A 573 -14.58 2.57 -6.72
C PRO A 573 -15.33 3.71 -7.43
N GLY A 574 -14.61 4.64 -8.05
CA GLY A 574 -15.13 5.79 -8.76
C GLY A 574 -16.07 6.66 -7.94
N LEU A 575 -17.20 7.03 -8.54
CA LEU A 575 -18.25 7.81 -7.89
C LEU A 575 -18.93 7.07 -6.73
N GLY A 576 -18.73 5.75 -6.59
CA GLY A 576 -19.35 4.94 -5.52
C GLY A 576 -18.96 5.36 -4.10
N ILE A 577 -17.78 5.96 -3.92
CA ILE A 577 -17.29 6.54 -2.66
C ILE A 577 -17.41 8.07 -2.60
N ARG A 578 -17.99 8.68 -3.65
CA ARG A 578 -18.30 10.11 -3.70
C ARG A 578 -19.78 10.38 -3.53
N ILE A 579 -20.57 9.34 -3.29
CA ILE A 579 -21.97 9.42 -2.92
C ILE A 579 -22.07 8.90 -1.49
N VAL A 580 -22.24 9.80 -0.53
CA VAL A 580 -22.43 9.42 0.87
C VAL A 580 -23.84 8.86 1.02
N GLY A 581 -23.94 7.56 1.29
CA GLY A 581 -25.18 6.79 1.27
C GLY A 581 -25.26 5.80 0.10
N GLU A 582 -26.49 5.38 -0.22
CA GLU A 582 -26.77 4.41 -1.30
C GLU A 582 -26.42 4.97 -2.70
N VAL A 583 -25.85 4.13 -3.55
CA VAL A 583 -25.51 4.47 -4.94
C VAL A 583 -26.64 4.06 -5.87
N THR A 584 -27.27 5.02 -6.55
CA THR A 584 -28.31 4.79 -7.55
C THR A 584 -27.99 5.50 -8.86
N GLN A 585 -28.60 5.06 -9.98
CA GLN A 585 -28.41 5.70 -11.29
C GLN A 585 -28.73 7.21 -11.26
N GLU A 586 -29.83 7.60 -10.62
CA GLU A 586 -30.23 9.00 -10.48
C GLU A 586 -29.16 9.83 -9.73
N ARG A 587 -28.63 9.29 -8.62
CA ARG A 587 -27.59 9.96 -7.82
C ARG A 587 -26.27 10.07 -8.59
N LEU A 588 -25.92 9.05 -9.38
CA LEU A 588 -24.73 9.06 -10.24
C LEU A 588 -24.85 10.10 -11.35
N ASP A 589 -25.99 10.17 -12.04
CA ASP A 589 -26.20 11.12 -13.13
C ASP A 589 -26.16 12.56 -12.63
N LEU A 590 -26.80 12.82 -11.50
CA LEU A 590 -26.72 14.11 -10.81
C LEU A 590 -25.26 14.48 -10.48
N LEU A 591 -24.52 13.55 -9.86
CA LEU A 591 -23.14 13.81 -9.46
C LEU A 591 -22.20 14.00 -10.65
N ARG A 592 -22.41 13.28 -11.76
CA ARG A 592 -21.63 13.44 -13.00
C ARG A 592 -21.71 14.84 -13.57
N VAL A 593 -22.92 15.43 -13.58
CA VAL A 593 -23.11 16.80 -14.08
C VAL A 593 -22.44 17.80 -13.15
N ALA A 594 -22.61 17.65 -11.83
CA ALA A 594 -21.94 18.51 -10.85
C ALA A 594 -20.40 18.44 -10.97
N ASP A 595 -19.83 17.23 -11.06
CA ASP A 595 -18.39 17.01 -11.27
C ASP A 595 -17.88 17.65 -12.57
N ALA A 596 -18.65 17.51 -13.67
CA ALA A 596 -18.28 18.11 -14.96
C ALA A 596 -18.23 19.66 -14.90
N ILE A 597 -19.19 20.29 -14.21
CA ILE A 597 -19.20 21.75 -14.00
C ILE A 597 -17.96 22.19 -13.22
N VAL A 598 -17.65 21.52 -12.11
CA VAL A 598 -16.48 21.85 -11.28
C VAL A 598 -15.20 21.75 -12.10
N ARG A 599 -15.00 20.64 -12.81
CA ARG A 599 -13.81 20.45 -13.66
C ARG A 599 -13.70 21.52 -14.74
N ALA A 600 -14.80 21.87 -15.41
CA ALA A 600 -14.79 22.92 -16.44
C ALA A 600 -14.39 24.29 -15.88
N GLU A 601 -14.90 24.67 -14.70
CA GLU A 601 -14.57 25.95 -14.07
C GLU A 601 -13.14 25.99 -13.52
N LEU A 602 -12.63 24.88 -12.96
CA LEU A 602 -11.24 24.78 -12.50
C LEU A 602 -10.25 24.86 -13.67
N ASN A 603 -10.56 24.20 -14.79
CA ASN A 603 -9.77 24.25 -16.01
C ASN A 603 -9.74 25.67 -16.60
N ALA A 604 -10.92 26.31 -16.72
CA ALA A 604 -11.03 27.69 -17.21
C ALA A 604 -10.27 28.69 -16.32
N ALA A 605 -10.09 28.39 -15.03
CA ALA A 605 -9.31 29.18 -14.09
C ALA A 605 -7.79 28.86 -14.11
N GLY A 606 -7.35 27.88 -14.90
CA GLY A 606 -5.95 27.46 -14.98
C GLY A 606 -5.43 26.83 -13.69
N LEU A 607 -6.30 26.17 -12.91
CA LEU A 607 -5.94 25.61 -11.60
C LEU A 607 -5.63 24.11 -11.62
N ASP A 608 -5.80 23.43 -12.76
CA ASP A 608 -5.60 21.98 -12.88
C ASP A 608 -4.19 21.51 -12.49
N SER A 609 -3.16 22.33 -12.74
CA SER A 609 -1.77 22.02 -12.37
C SER A 609 -1.46 22.32 -10.90
N LYS A 610 -2.27 23.13 -10.23
CA LYS A 610 -2.09 23.54 -8.82
C LYS A 610 -2.85 22.63 -7.86
N ILE A 611 -4.00 22.13 -8.28
CA ILE A 611 -4.85 21.26 -7.48
C ILE A 611 -4.47 19.82 -7.75
N TRP A 612 -4.06 19.10 -6.70
CA TRP A 612 -3.76 17.67 -6.81
C TRP A 612 -5.01 16.87 -7.15
N GLN A 613 -6.10 17.13 -6.43
CA GLN A 613 -7.39 16.49 -6.62
C GLN A 613 -8.51 17.39 -6.12
N CYS A 614 -9.68 17.36 -6.77
CA CYS A 614 -10.89 18.00 -6.27
C CYS A 614 -12.10 17.05 -6.33
N PRO A 615 -12.27 16.11 -5.37
CA PRO A 615 -13.49 15.33 -5.29
C PRO A 615 -14.72 16.24 -5.20
N VAL A 616 -15.77 15.83 -5.92
CA VAL A 616 -17.12 16.38 -5.81
C VAL A 616 -17.95 15.29 -5.17
N VAL A 617 -18.55 15.59 -4.02
CA VAL A 617 -19.23 14.59 -3.17
C VAL A 617 -20.70 14.95 -3.02
N LEU A 618 -21.58 13.97 -3.20
CA LEU A 618 -23.02 14.10 -2.97
C LEU A 618 -23.38 13.62 -1.57
N LEU A 619 -24.02 14.48 -0.77
CA LEU A 619 -24.62 14.08 0.51
C LEU A 619 -26.03 13.55 0.26
N ALA A 620 -26.12 12.28 -0.13
CA ALA A 620 -27.32 11.74 -0.76
C ALA A 620 -28.50 11.55 0.22
N ASP A 621 -28.22 11.37 1.50
CA ASP A 621 -29.25 11.23 2.54
C ASP A 621 -29.53 12.55 3.27
N VAL A 622 -28.85 13.63 2.89
CA VAL A 622 -29.09 14.98 3.41
C VAL A 622 -29.92 15.76 2.40
N ARG A 623 -30.87 16.55 2.92
CA ARG A 623 -31.67 17.47 2.14
C ARG A 623 -31.63 18.86 2.75
N SER A 624 -31.65 19.88 1.90
CA SER A 624 -31.66 21.28 2.30
C SER A 624 -32.83 22.02 1.68
N VAL A 625 -33.38 23.00 2.39
CA VAL A 625 -34.40 23.90 1.84
C VAL A 625 -33.74 24.95 0.96
N GLY A 626 -34.30 25.16 -0.23
CA GLY A 626 -33.89 26.21 -1.16
C GLY A 626 -35.08 26.93 -1.77
N VAL A 627 -34.79 28.02 -2.47
CA VAL A 627 -35.73 28.71 -3.35
C VAL A 627 -35.03 28.80 -4.71
N GLN A 628 -35.58 28.13 -5.70
CA GLN A 628 -35.09 28.15 -7.09
C GLN A 628 -36.28 28.54 -7.97
N GLY A 629 -36.18 29.70 -8.63
CA GLY A 629 -37.36 30.39 -9.19
C GLY A 629 -38.29 30.89 -8.08
N ASP A 630 -39.60 30.75 -8.27
CA ASP A 630 -40.63 31.16 -7.30
C ASP A 630 -41.09 30.02 -6.36
N GLY A 631 -40.47 28.83 -6.48
CA GLY A 631 -40.87 27.61 -5.76
C GLY A 631 -39.91 27.23 -4.63
N ARG A 632 -40.45 26.64 -3.56
CA ARG A 632 -39.64 26.01 -2.49
C ARG A 632 -39.10 24.67 -2.99
N THR A 633 -37.79 24.46 -2.86
CA THR A 633 -37.12 23.21 -3.26
C THR A 633 -36.52 22.47 -2.06
N TYR A 634 -36.35 21.16 -2.22
CA TYR A 634 -35.71 20.29 -1.23
C TYR A 634 -34.67 19.39 -1.91
N GLY A 635 -33.49 19.96 -2.16
CA GLY A 635 -32.39 19.34 -2.90
C GLY A 635 -31.28 18.79 -2.01
N HIS A 636 -30.34 18.09 -2.63
CA HIS A 636 -29.13 17.58 -2.00
C HIS A 636 -28.05 18.67 -1.91
N PRO A 637 -27.21 18.64 -0.87
CA PRO A 637 -25.93 19.36 -0.87
C PRO A 637 -24.85 18.64 -1.69
N ILE A 638 -24.05 19.44 -2.40
CA ILE A 638 -22.78 19.03 -3.02
C ILE A 638 -21.61 19.60 -2.23
N VAL A 639 -20.62 18.77 -1.93
CA VAL A 639 -19.36 19.18 -1.31
C VAL A 639 -18.27 19.28 -2.38
N LEU A 640 -17.54 20.40 -2.37
CA LEU A 640 -16.31 20.60 -3.14
C LEU A 640 -15.12 20.30 -2.24
N ARG A 641 -14.18 19.47 -2.70
CA ARG A 641 -13.03 19.02 -1.91
C ARG A 641 -11.68 19.31 -2.58
N PRO A 642 -11.31 20.56 -2.86
CA PRO A 642 -10.04 20.85 -3.51
C PRO A 642 -8.88 20.65 -2.55
N VAL A 643 -7.91 19.80 -2.88
CA VAL A 643 -6.73 19.53 -2.06
C VAL A 643 -5.43 19.71 -2.85
N SER A 644 -4.40 20.19 -2.17
CA SER A 644 -3.03 20.28 -2.64
C SER A 644 -2.17 19.32 -1.82
N SER A 645 -1.36 18.51 -2.50
CA SER A 645 -0.50 17.50 -1.88
C SER A 645 0.68 17.19 -2.82
N GLU A 646 1.77 16.68 -2.25
CA GLU A 646 2.92 16.18 -3.03
C GLU A 646 2.92 14.66 -3.18
N ASP A 647 2.37 13.94 -2.19
CA ASP A 647 2.46 12.48 -2.04
C ASP A 647 1.13 11.82 -1.60
N ALA A 648 0.06 12.61 -1.46
CA ALA A 648 -1.25 12.23 -0.90
C ALA A 648 -1.22 11.70 0.55
N MET A 649 -0.07 11.65 1.24
CA MET A 649 0.05 11.22 2.64
C MET A 649 -0.37 12.33 3.59
N THR A 650 0.04 13.56 3.29
CA THR A 650 -0.48 14.79 3.88
C THR A 650 -1.09 15.66 2.79
N ALA A 651 -2.16 16.38 3.11
CA ALA A 651 -2.79 17.27 2.14
C ALA A 651 -3.43 18.46 2.84
N ASP A 652 -3.25 19.65 2.30
CA ASP A 652 -3.99 20.82 2.75
C ASP A 652 -5.09 21.16 1.74
N TRP A 653 -6.17 21.78 2.20
CA TRP A 653 -7.23 22.20 1.29
C TRP A 653 -6.77 23.41 0.47
N THR A 654 -7.15 23.46 -0.80
CA THR A 654 -6.72 24.54 -1.70
C THR A 654 -7.63 25.75 -1.55
N ARG A 655 -7.03 26.92 -1.33
CA ARG A 655 -7.76 28.19 -1.15
C ARG A 655 -8.21 28.69 -2.52
N LEU A 656 -9.37 28.21 -2.97
CA LEU A 656 -9.96 28.65 -4.24
C LEU A 656 -10.41 30.12 -4.15
N PRO A 657 -10.24 30.92 -5.22
CA PRO A 657 -10.77 32.28 -5.26
C PRO A 657 -12.27 32.30 -5.01
N TYR A 658 -12.76 33.23 -4.19
CA TYR A 658 -14.19 33.30 -3.83
C TYR A 658 -15.10 33.51 -5.05
N ASP A 659 -14.66 34.28 -6.05
CA ASP A 659 -15.43 34.47 -7.28
C ASP A 659 -15.57 33.19 -8.10
N LEU A 660 -14.54 32.32 -8.08
CA LEU A 660 -14.60 31.00 -8.71
C LEU A 660 -15.58 30.08 -7.96
N LEU A 661 -15.52 30.06 -6.63
CA LEU A 661 -16.47 29.32 -5.80
C LEU A 661 -17.91 29.78 -6.03
N ALA A 662 -18.13 31.10 -6.15
CA ALA A 662 -19.44 31.67 -6.45
C ALA A 662 -19.96 31.20 -7.81
N ARG A 663 -19.13 31.24 -8.87
CA ARG A 663 -19.52 30.72 -10.20
C ARG A 663 -19.87 29.25 -10.17
N ILE A 664 -19.00 28.42 -9.57
CA ILE A 664 -19.25 26.97 -9.43
C ILE A 664 -20.58 26.74 -8.71
N SER A 665 -20.78 27.40 -7.57
CA SER A 665 -22.01 27.29 -6.77
C SER A 665 -23.25 27.65 -7.58
N THR A 666 -23.24 28.80 -8.26
CA THR A 666 -24.34 29.27 -9.10
C THR A 666 -24.66 28.29 -10.22
N ARG A 667 -23.65 27.82 -10.95
CA ARG A 667 -23.83 26.86 -12.04
C ARG A 667 -24.41 25.53 -11.54
N ILE A 668 -23.84 24.96 -10.48
CA ILE A 668 -24.35 23.71 -9.91
C ILE A 668 -25.81 23.87 -9.48
N THR A 669 -26.16 24.94 -8.74
CA THR A 669 -27.55 25.12 -8.28
C THR A 669 -28.54 25.48 -9.39
N ASN A 670 -28.09 25.96 -10.54
CA ASN A 670 -28.98 26.33 -11.65
C ASN A 670 -29.12 25.22 -12.69
N GLU A 671 -28.05 24.47 -12.94
CA GLU A 671 -27.95 23.48 -14.01
C GLU A 671 -28.23 22.05 -13.52
N VAL A 672 -27.98 21.74 -12.24
CA VAL A 672 -28.12 20.37 -11.69
C VAL A 672 -29.45 20.21 -10.97
N SER A 673 -30.39 19.54 -11.63
CA SER A 673 -31.68 19.19 -11.02
C SER A 673 -31.48 18.34 -9.75
N GLY A 674 -32.21 18.67 -8.68
CA GLY A 674 -32.12 17.97 -7.41
C GLY A 674 -31.02 18.48 -6.47
N VAL A 675 -30.20 19.47 -6.87
CA VAL A 675 -29.20 20.13 -6.02
C VAL A 675 -29.61 21.58 -5.73
N ASN A 676 -29.45 22.03 -4.48
CA ASN A 676 -29.77 23.41 -4.09
C ASN A 676 -28.83 23.99 -3.01
N ARG A 677 -27.71 23.31 -2.77
CA ARG A 677 -26.66 23.77 -1.85
C ARG A 677 -25.31 23.27 -2.36
N VAL A 678 -24.32 24.15 -2.28
CA VAL A 678 -22.92 23.79 -2.47
C VAL A 678 -22.14 24.21 -1.22
N VAL A 679 -21.24 23.36 -0.75
CA VAL A 679 -20.37 23.60 0.41
C VAL A 679 -18.92 23.29 0.04
N LEU A 680 -17.98 23.93 0.73
CA LEU A 680 -16.54 23.72 0.55
C LEU A 680 -16.00 23.00 1.79
N ASP A 681 -15.26 21.91 1.58
CA ASP A 681 -14.56 21.22 2.66
C ASP A 681 -13.18 21.85 2.89
N VAL A 682 -13.01 22.44 4.08
CA VAL A 682 -11.82 23.17 4.53
C VAL A 682 -10.99 22.37 5.55
N THR A 683 -11.12 21.04 5.56
CA THR A 683 -10.42 20.15 6.50
C THR A 683 -9.09 19.68 5.94
N SER A 684 -7.96 19.82 6.63
CA SER A 684 -6.69 19.24 6.15
C SER A 684 -6.63 17.73 6.41
N LYS A 685 -5.72 17.02 5.74
CA LYS A 685 -5.31 15.64 6.05
C LYS A 685 -3.95 15.69 6.75
N PRO A 686 -3.86 15.37 8.05
CA PRO A 686 -4.93 15.08 9.03
C PRO A 686 -5.70 16.35 9.52
N PRO A 687 -6.88 16.24 10.16
CA PRO A 687 -7.53 15.01 10.66
C PRO A 687 -8.46 14.32 9.66
N GLY A 688 -8.82 14.97 8.55
CA GLY A 688 -9.68 14.36 7.52
C GLY A 688 -8.90 13.49 6.55
N THR A 689 -9.62 12.90 5.58
CA THR A 689 -9.05 12.25 4.39
C THR A 689 -9.34 13.07 3.13
N ILE A 690 -8.77 12.66 1.99
CA ILE A 690 -9.05 13.34 0.70
C ILE A 690 -10.45 12.98 0.22
N GLU A 691 -10.77 11.70 0.12
CA GLU A 691 -12.12 11.21 -0.16
C GLU A 691 -12.95 11.20 1.15
N TRP A 692 -14.28 11.25 1.05
CA TRP A 692 -15.21 11.26 2.19
C TRP A 692 -15.61 9.86 2.68
N GLU A 693 -15.33 8.82 1.89
CA GLU A 693 -15.58 7.39 2.16
C GLU A 693 -14.45 6.54 1.61
#